data_AF-A0A661W4F3-F1
#
_entry.id   AF-A0A661W4F3-F1
#
_cell.length_a   1.000
_cell.length_b   1.000
_cell.length_c   1.000
_cell.angle_alpha   90.00
_cell.angle_beta   90.00
_cell.angle_gamma   90.00
#
_symmetry.space_group_name_H-M   'P 1'
#
loop_
_entity.id
_entity.type
_entity.pdbx_description
1 polymer ?
#
loop_
_entity_poly.entity_id
_entity_poly.type
_entity_poly.pdbx_seq_one_letter_code
_entity_poly.pdbx_strand_id
1 'polypeptide(L)'
;MNRPEHIPKVIELYLQISQYPILSRRIRECMRQELFTRGVISREQFEQEVREKAILSQRREGLSDPFAQETSEVWQERLAQIRDHLTDFYFAYNLPHALFEEIVRTVLAERAPDQEVTLPFNPELAPWHILLAQAKEYAALPPEQQKQVGHHLEEITVVLIKSMISDQMAFVRLAKEFLTPEDFEVIGQRRIGEGKIGGKAAGMMLAWKILQREDPSDEMDLRRCVVIPTSYFIGADVFYDFHAINGLEEFINQKYKTQEEIEADYPRIREIYARGRFPTRVMAGLRKLLIEVGSAPLIVRSSSLLEDNFGYSFAGKYDSFFCPNQSTPEENLAALTEAIGLVYASVLSPDALLYRQQVGLVDYDERMGILIQKVQGQRYHDFFFPTLAGVGFSHNPFRWSRKIRPQDGLLRLVWGLGTRAVERVGNDYPRMVALSHPQLRPEAGASEIRKYSQHFVDLIDLPANAFKTLPVADVLQADYPNIQFLASQDKGDYLQPIYAPGVLGRASLVLTFDSLLKNQEFVTLMRSVLKKLERHYGRPVDVEFTVEITGERPPHFILHLLQCRPLSSQEWGENARVPNDVPPEEIVFLTRRLVPHGRVSRIRYIVYVDPAQYSRLPDYTTRLELARVIGRLNKRLEGENFILMGPGRWGTSNVELGLKVTYADIYNTRALIEIAQSPTDDMLEVSYGTHFFQDLVESRIYPLPLYLNAPDTVFNRAFFDGATNVLGELLPADAQYAPFIKVIDVPAFTGGRYLELVMDGEQDEAMAYLVQ
;
A
#
# COMPACT_ATOMS: atom_id res chain seq x y z
N MET A 1 -10.39 -12.44 33.56
CA MET A 1 -11.29 -11.29 33.73
C MET A 1 -10.66 -10.32 34.72
N ASN A 2 -9.93 -9.32 34.23
CA ASN A 2 -9.58 -8.14 35.02
C ASN A 2 -10.24 -6.96 34.30
N ARG A 3 -11.13 -6.26 35.01
CA ARG A 3 -11.73 -5.01 34.56
C ARG A 3 -10.61 -3.97 34.33
N PRO A 4 -10.74 -3.05 33.36
CA PRO A 4 -9.81 -1.92 33.28
C PRO A 4 -9.85 -1.14 34.59
N GLU A 5 -8.70 -0.60 35.03
CA GLU A 5 -8.64 0.33 36.16
C GLU A 5 -9.52 1.53 35.83
N HIS A 6 -10.75 1.52 36.35
CA HIS A 6 -11.64 2.66 36.27
C HIS A 6 -10.94 3.84 36.97
N ILE A 7 -10.86 4.97 36.27
CA ILE A 7 -10.53 6.25 36.90
C ILE A 7 -11.46 6.39 38.12
N PRO A 8 -10.93 6.66 39.33
CA PRO A 8 -11.76 6.88 40.50
C PRO A 8 -12.83 7.93 40.18
N LYS A 9 -14.10 7.62 40.46
CA LYS A 9 -15.26 8.48 40.10
C LYS A 9 -15.09 9.94 40.51
N VAL A 10 -14.37 10.19 41.61
CA VAL A 10 -14.04 11.54 42.10
C VAL A 10 -13.10 12.28 41.14
N ILE A 11 -12.11 11.59 40.56
CA ILE A 11 -11.15 12.16 39.63
C ILE A 11 -11.83 12.46 38.29
N GLU A 12 -12.70 11.56 37.81
CA GLU A 12 -13.52 11.80 36.62
C GLU A 12 -14.38 13.07 36.78
N LEU A 13 -15.08 13.19 37.92
CA LEU A 13 -15.93 14.32 38.23
C LEU A 13 -15.12 15.62 38.40
N TYR A 14 -13.96 15.56 39.05
CA TYR A 14 -13.04 16.69 39.17
C TYR A 14 -12.54 17.19 37.81
N LEU A 15 -12.12 16.27 36.92
CA LEU A 15 -11.64 16.62 35.58
C LEU A 15 -12.74 17.29 34.75
N GLN A 16 -13.99 16.84 34.87
CA GLN A 16 -15.13 17.45 34.18
C GLN A 16 -15.47 18.85 34.75
N ILE A 17 -15.46 19.04 36.07
CA ILE A 17 -15.67 20.38 36.66
C ILE A 17 -14.56 21.36 36.26
N SER A 18 -13.32 20.88 36.15
CA SER A 18 -12.16 21.73 35.82
C SER A 18 -12.27 22.40 34.44
N GLN A 19 -13.10 21.86 33.54
CA GLN A 19 -13.38 22.43 32.22
C GLN A 19 -14.22 23.71 32.30
N TYR A 20 -14.84 23.98 33.45
CA TYR A 20 -15.67 25.16 33.69
C TYR A 20 -15.08 26.05 34.80
N PRO A 21 -13.88 26.64 34.64
CA PRO A 21 -13.16 27.30 35.73
C PRO A 21 -13.98 28.41 36.41
N ILE A 22 -14.77 29.16 35.63
CA ILE A 22 -15.62 30.24 36.14
C ILE A 22 -16.92 29.72 36.78
N LEU A 23 -17.49 28.62 36.26
CA LEU A 23 -18.78 28.08 36.73
C LEU A 23 -18.61 26.95 37.76
N SER A 24 -17.39 26.47 37.97
CA SER A 24 -17.03 25.37 38.87
C SER A 24 -17.62 25.56 40.27
N ARG A 25 -17.51 26.79 40.81
CA ARG A 25 -18.09 27.16 42.10
C ARG A 25 -19.61 26.99 42.13
N ARG A 26 -20.30 27.43 41.08
CA ARG A 26 -21.76 27.35 40.96
C ARG A 26 -22.24 25.91 40.81
N ILE A 27 -21.54 25.12 39.98
CA ILE A 27 -21.79 23.69 39.81
C ILE A 27 -21.68 22.97 41.16
N ARG A 28 -20.59 23.21 41.90
CA ARG A 28 -20.40 22.61 43.24
C ARG A 28 -21.41 23.08 44.28
N GLU A 29 -21.91 24.31 44.18
CA GLU A 29 -23.02 24.77 45.03
C GLU A 29 -24.31 23.99 44.77
N CYS A 30 -24.69 23.78 43.50
CA CYS A 30 -25.85 22.97 43.11
C CYS A 30 -25.66 21.50 43.53
N MET A 31 -24.47 20.94 43.34
CA MET A 31 -24.14 19.59 43.80
C MET A 31 -24.33 19.43 45.31
N ARG A 32 -23.86 20.40 46.12
CA ARG A 32 -24.07 20.39 47.57
C ARG A 32 -25.55 20.47 47.95
N GLN A 33 -26.33 21.29 47.23
CA GLN A 33 -27.77 21.36 47.46
C GLN A 33 -28.46 20.02 47.20
N GLU A 34 -28.08 19.30 46.13
CA GLU A 34 -28.60 17.96 45.87
C GLU A 34 -28.19 16.96 46.95
N LEU A 35 -26.94 17.01 47.43
CA LEU A 35 -26.47 16.17 48.54
C LEU A 35 -27.30 16.38 49.81
N PHE A 36 -27.63 17.64 50.13
CA PHE A 36 -28.42 17.97 51.31
C PHE A 36 -29.90 17.61 51.15
N THR A 37 -30.49 17.93 50.00
CA THR A 37 -31.92 17.66 49.70
C THR A 37 -32.21 16.17 49.70
N ARG A 38 -31.28 15.35 49.19
CA ARG A 38 -31.42 13.90 49.15
C ARG A 38 -31.01 13.21 50.45
N GLY A 39 -30.58 13.98 51.46
CA GLY A 39 -30.21 13.45 52.78
C GLY A 39 -28.92 12.62 52.79
N VAL A 40 -28.02 12.80 51.82
CA VAL A 40 -26.73 12.08 51.77
C VAL A 40 -25.84 12.50 52.94
N ILE A 41 -25.85 13.78 53.29
CA ILE A 41 -25.21 14.34 54.48
C ILE A 41 -25.99 15.58 54.92
N SER A 42 -26.09 15.85 56.22
CA SER A 42 -26.71 17.10 56.68
C SER A 42 -25.75 18.28 56.50
N ARG A 43 -26.29 19.48 56.32
CA ARG A 43 -25.48 20.69 56.17
C ARG A 43 -24.57 20.94 57.39
N GLU A 44 -25.08 20.67 58.59
CA GLU A 44 -24.33 20.84 59.85
C GLU A 44 -23.17 19.84 59.94
N GLN A 45 -23.41 18.57 59.62
CA GLN A 45 -22.38 17.53 59.62
C GLN A 45 -21.31 17.80 58.56
N PHE A 46 -21.72 18.22 57.36
CA PHE A 46 -20.81 18.54 56.27
C PHE A 46 -19.87 19.71 56.64
N GLU A 47 -20.40 20.82 57.16
CA GLU A 47 -19.56 21.96 57.56
C GLU A 47 -18.68 21.66 58.79
N GLN A 48 -19.13 20.77 59.69
CA GLN A 48 -18.29 20.28 60.77
C GLN A 48 -17.09 19.48 60.22
N GLU A 49 -17.33 18.56 59.28
CA GLU A 49 -16.28 17.75 58.66
C GLU A 49 -15.30 18.60 57.83
N VAL A 50 -15.81 19.64 57.13
CA VAL A 50 -14.96 20.63 56.44
C VAL A 50 -13.98 21.28 57.42
N ARG A 51 -14.46 21.71 58.59
CA ARG A 51 -13.61 22.33 59.62
C ARG A 51 -12.61 21.34 60.18
N GLU A 52 -13.03 20.13 60.53
CA GLU A 52 -12.14 19.10 61.08
C GLU A 52 -11.03 18.72 60.09
N LYS A 53 -11.36 18.55 58.80
CA LYS A 53 -10.36 18.26 57.75
C LYS A 53 -9.47 19.45 57.42
N ALA A 54 -9.97 20.69 57.53
CA ALA A 54 -9.14 21.88 57.39
C ALA A 54 -8.09 21.98 58.51
N ILE A 55 -8.49 21.73 59.78
CA ILE A 55 -7.54 21.67 60.92
C ILE A 55 -6.51 20.54 60.71
N LEU A 56 -6.95 19.39 60.18
CA LEU A 56 -6.04 18.28 59.87
C LEU A 56 -5.03 18.65 58.77
N SER A 57 -5.46 19.42 57.75
CA SER A 57 -4.58 19.91 56.68
C SER A 57 -3.52 20.86 57.23
N GLN A 58 -3.90 21.80 58.11
CA GLN A 58 -2.96 22.71 58.78
C GLN A 58 -1.85 21.92 59.51
N ARG A 59 -2.22 20.85 60.24
CA ARG A 59 -1.24 19.99 60.92
C ARG A 59 -0.33 19.25 59.95
N ARG A 60 -0.86 18.78 58.80
CA ARG A 60 -0.05 18.12 57.75
C ARG A 60 0.95 19.08 57.09
N GLU A 61 0.59 20.36 57.03
CA GLU A 61 1.44 21.45 56.52
C GLU A 61 2.34 22.07 57.60
N GLY A 62 2.41 21.46 58.79
CA GLY A 62 3.36 21.83 59.85
C GLY A 62 2.91 22.94 60.80
N LEU A 63 1.64 23.37 60.73
CA LEU A 63 1.08 24.36 61.64
C LEU A 63 0.63 23.69 62.96
N SER A 64 1.08 24.25 64.07
CA SER A 64 0.88 23.72 65.43
C SER A 64 -0.23 24.44 66.20
N ASP A 65 -0.53 25.69 65.83
CA ASP A 65 -1.65 26.47 66.35
C ASP A 65 -2.61 26.88 65.19
N PRO A 66 -3.74 26.14 65.01
CA PRO A 66 -4.75 26.37 63.97
C PRO A 66 -5.32 27.79 63.89
N PHE A 67 -5.27 28.55 64.98
CA PHE A 67 -5.98 29.83 65.10
C PHE A 67 -5.05 31.05 65.14
N ALA A 68 -3.75 30.85 65.35
CA ALA A 68 -2.78 31.94 65.48
C ALA A 68 -1.74 32.00 64.34
N GLN A 69 -1.46 30.88 63.67
CA GLN A 69 -0.37 30.77 62.68
C GLN A 69 -0.83 30.94 61.22
N GLU A 70 -2.13 31.10 60.98
CA GLU A 70 -2.71 31.29 59.65
C GLU A 70 -3.59 32.55 59.62
N THR A 71 -3.51 33.34 58.55
CA THR A 71 -4.36 34.53 58.41
C THR A 71 -5.80 34.13 58.14
N SER A 72 -6.75 35.02 58.46
CA SER A 72 -8.17 34.76 58.21
C SER A 72 -8.48 34.50 56.72
N GLU A 73 -7.72 35.10 55.79
CA GLU A 73 -7.91 34.90 54.35
C GLU A 73 -7.50 33.49 53.92
N VAL A 74 -6.32 33.05 54.35
CA VAL A 74 -5.80 31.70 54.03
C VAL A 74 -6.68 30.61 54.66
N TRP A 75 -7.19 30.84 55.88
CA TRP A 75 -8.13 29.92 56.51
C TRP A 75 -9.45 29.79 55.73
N GLN A 76 -9.99 30.89 55.20
CA GLN A 76 -11.19 30.85 54.36
C GLN A 76 -10.94 30.14 53.03
N GLU A 77 -9.78 30.36 52.41
CA GLU A 77 -9.39 29.65 51.19
C GLU A 77 -9.24 28.14 51.44
N ARG A 78 -8.60 27.75 52.54
CA ARG A 78 -8.47 26.35 52.95
C ARG A 78 -9.84 25.69 53.16
N LEU A 79 -10.75 26.37 53.87
CA LEU A 79 -12.11 25.88 54.04
C LEU A 79 -12.83 25.72 52.70
N ALA A 80 -12.62 26.64 51.75
CA ALA A 80 -13.22 26.55 50.42
C ALA A 80 -12.71 25.34 49.63
N GLN A 81 -11.39 25.10 49.61
CA GLN A 81 -10.80 23.96 48.91
C GLN A 81 -11.23 22.61 49.51
N ILE A 82 -11.20 22.49 50.84
CA ILE A 82 -11.65 21.28 51.54
C ILE A 82 -13.15 21.03 51.29
N ARG A 83 -13.96 22.09 51.26
CA ARG A 83 -15.39 22.02 50.94
C ARG A 83 -15.64 21.49 49.53
N ASP A 84 -14.87 21.96 48.55
CA ASP A 84 -14.99 21.50 47.16
C ASP A 84 -14.55 20.04 47.02
N HIS A 85 -13.43 19.62 47.62
CA HIS A 85 -13.00 18.22 47.61
C HIS A 85 -14.03 17.28 48.26
N LEU A 86 -14.62 17.69 49.38
CA LEU A 86 -15.67 16.92 50.03
C LEU A 86 -16.94 16.85 49.19
N THR A 87 -17.29 17.94 48.49
CA THR A 87 -18.43 17.98 47.57
C THR A 87 -18.22 16.95 46.45
N ASP A 88 -17.08 16.99 45.78
CA ASP A 88 -16.74 16.09 44.67
C ASP A 88 -16.71 14.62 45.15
N PHE A 89 -16.17 14.38 46.35
CA PHE A 89 -16.15 13.05 46.99
C PHE A 89 -17.56 12.51 47.27
N TYR A 90 -18.38 13.24 48.02
CA TYR A 90 -19.72 12.78 48.40
C TYR A 90 -20.61 12.60 47.18
N PHE A 91 -20.52 13.50 46.19
CA PHE A 91 -21.32 13.41 44.98
C PHE A 91 -20.95 12.16 44.16
N ALA A 92 -19.66 11.94 43.89
CA ALA A 92 -19.20 10.84 43.06
C ALA A 92 -19.50 9.44 43.63
N TYR A 93 -19.56 9.30 44.96
CA TYR A 93 -19.81 8.01 45.60
C TYR A 93 -21.29 7.73 45.93
N ASN A 94 -22.14 8.76 46.01
CA ASN A 94 -23.52 8.61 46.48
C ASN A 94 -24.58 8.96 45.44
N LEU A 95 -24.23 9.70 44.38
CA LEU A 95 -25.18 10.15 43.36
C LEU A 95 -24.77 9.66 41.96
N PRO A 96 -25.73 9.42 41.06
CA PRO A 96 -25.44 8.97 39.70
C PRO A 96 -24.84 10.09 38.85
N HIS A 97 -23.95 9.72 37.93
CA HIS A 97 -23.25 10.67 37.04
C HIS A 97 -24.21 11.50 36.18
N ALA A 98 -25.31 10.90 35.72
CA ALA A 98 -26.33 11.59 34.93
C ALA A 98 -26.91 12.83 35.65
N LEU A 99 -26.98 12.81 36.99
CA LEU A 99 -27.45 13.97 37.76
C LEU A 99 -26.43 15.11 37.75
N PHE A 100 -25.13 14.80 37.74
CA PHE A 100 -24.09 15.80 37.57
C PHE A 100 -24.21 16.48 36.21
N GLU A 101 -24.42 15.72 35.13
CA GLU A 101 -24.61 16.28 33.79
C GLU A 101 -25.85 17.18 33.68
N GLU A 102 -26.93 16.83 34.39
CA GLU A 102 -28.13 17.67 34.47
C GLU A 102 -27.83 19.00 35.16
N ILE A 103 -27.14 18.97 36.31
CA ILE A 103 -26.71 20.18 37.03
C ILE A 103 -25.86 21.08 36.13
N VAL A 104 -24.88 20.51 35.42
CA VAL A 104 -24.02 21.25 34.49
C VAL A 104 -24.86 21.89 33.37
N ARG A 105 -25.79 21.13 32.76
CA ARG A 105 -26.70 21.66 31.74
C ARG A 105 -27.56 22.80 32.25
N THR A 106 -28.14 22.69 33.45
CA THR A 106 -28.94 23.76 34.06
C THR A 106 -28.12 25.01 34.32
N VAL A 107 -26.91 24.86 34.90
CA VAL A 107 -26.02 26.00 35.18
C VAL A 107 -25.54 26.69 33.89
N LEU A 108 -25.36 25.94 32.80
CA LEU A 108 -25.02 26.49 31.49
C LEU A 108 -26.23 27.21 30.84
N ALA A 109 -27.43 26.62 30.93
CA ALA A 109 -28.66 27.19 30.40
C ALA A 109 -29.05 28.52 31.07
N GLU A 110 -28.73 28.71 32.36
CA GLU A 110 -28.91 29.97 33.09
C GLU A 110 -28.11 31.14 32.49
N ARG A 111 -27.04 30.87 31.73
CA ARG A 111 -26.11 31.89 31.19
C ARG A 111 -26.38 32.26 29.73
N ALA A 112 -26.93 31.34 28.93
CA ALA A 112 -27.26 31.55 27.53
C ALA A 112 -28.41 30.59 27.12
N PRO A 113 -29.68 31.03 27.16
CA PRO A 113 -30.84 30.16 26.96
C PRO A 113 -31.04 29.60 25.53
N ASP A 114 -30.26 30.04 24.54
CA ASP A 114 -30.44 29.72 23.11
C ASP A 114 -29.23 29.05 22.42
N GLN A 115 -28.33 28.36 23.14
CA GLN A 115 -27.22 27.66 22.47
C GLN A 115 -27.57 26.21 22.08
N GLU A 116 -27.40 25.94 20.78
CA GLU A 116 -27.37 24.61 20.15
C GLU A 116 -26.62 23.58 20.99
N VAL A 117 -27.05 22.31 20.89
CA VAL A 117 -26.36 21.14 21.44
C VAL A 117 -24.87 21.33 21.13
N THR A 118 -24.07 21.62 22.14
CA THR A 118 -22.62 21.74 22.01
C THR A 118 -22.04 20.46 22.54
N LEU A 119 -21.05 19.89 21.85
CA LEU A 119 -20.34 18.72 22.34
C LEU A 119 -19.83 19.02 23.75
N PRO A 120 -20.12 18.15 24.74
CA PRO A 120 -19.81 18.43 26.15
C PRO A 120 -18.31 18.43 26.45
N PHE A 121 -17.47 18.11 25.47
CA PHE A 121 -16.02 18.04 25.55
C PHE A 121 -15.40 18.39 24.19
N ASN A 122 -14.12 18.78 24.19
CA ASN A 122 -13.35 18.97 22.95
C ASN A 122 -13.01 17.59 22.35
N PRO A 123 -13.54 17.22 21.16
CA PRO A 123 -13.31 15.89 20.59
C PRO A 123 -11.84 15.57 20.36
N GLU A 124 -11.02 16.56 19.97
CA GLU A 124 -9.58 16.37 19.68
C GLU A 124 -8.75 16.00 20.93
N LEU A 125 -9.29 16.26 22.13
CA LEU A 125 -8.62 15.94 23.40
C LEU A 125 -9.23 14.73 24.12
N ALA A 126 -10.36 14.21 23.63
CA ALA A 126 -11.07 13.13 24.28
C ALA A 126 -10.44 11.77 23.95
N PRO A 127 -10.35 10.85 24.94
CA PRO A 127 -9.96 9.48 24.68
C PRO A 127 -10.88 8.81 23.64
N TRP A 128 -10.29 8.01 22.74
CA TRP A 128 -11.02 7.38 21.63
C TRP A 128 -12.22 6.53 22.08
N HIS A 129 -12.18 5.92 23.27
CA HIS A 129 -13.29 5.10 23.77
C HIS A 129 -14.51 5.95 24.16
N ILE A 130 -14.30 7.17 24.62
CA ILE A 130 -15.39 8.14 24.91
C ILE A 130 -15.99 8.63 23.61
N LEU A 131 -15.14 9.01 22.65
CA LEU A 131 -15.56 9.41 21.30
C LEU A 131 -16.39 8.31 20.63
N LEU A 132 -15.93 7.07 20.72
CA LEU A 132 -16.62 5.92 20.15
C LEU A 132 -17.99 5.67 20.79
N ALA A 133 -18.08 5.75 22.12
CA ALA A 133 -19.36 5.62 22.82
C ALA A 133 -20.35 6.71 22.37
N GLN A 134 -19.90 7.96 22.30
CA GLN A 134 -20.73 9.09 21.86
C GLN A 134 -21.16 8.94 20.39
N ALA A 135 -20.24 8.51 19.50
CA ALA A 135 -20.53 8.30 18.10
C ALA A 135 -21.62 7.22 17.90
N LYS A 136 -21.56 6.14 18.68
CA LYS A 136 -22.56 5.07 18.67
C LYS A 136 -23.92 5.56 19.17
N GLU A 137 -23.94 6.34 20.24
CA GLU A 137 -25.17 6.95 20.73
C GLU A 137 -25.84 7.82 19.66
N TYR A 138 -25.06 8.70 19.02
CA TYR A 138 -25.57 9.56 17.94
C TYR A 138 -26.00 8.78 16.70
N ALA A 139 -25.29 7.70 16.35
CA ALA A 139 -25.65 6.83 15.24
C ALA A 139 -26.93 6.01 15.50
N ALA A 140 -27.25 5.73 16.77
CA ALA A 140 -28.45 4.98 17.16
C ALA A 140 -29.72 5.85 17.30
N LEU A 141 -29.61 7.18 17.20
CA LEU A 141 -30.76 8.09 17.31
C LEU A 141 -31.72 7.94 16.10
N PRO A 142 -33.03 8.24 16.30
CA PRO A 142 -33.98 8.30 15.19
C PRO A 142 -33.56 9.29 14.09
N PRO A 143 -33.91 9.08 12.80
CA PRO A 143 -33.41 9.87 11.67
C PRO A 143 -33.63 11.39 11.79
N GLU A 144 -34.71 11.82 12.45
CA GLU A 144 -35.00 13.25 12.68
C GLU A 144 -34.04 13.90 13.67
N GLN A 145 -33.65 13.19 14.72
CA GLN A 145 -32.68 13.65 15.72
C GLN A 145 -31.25 13.50 15.22
N GLN A 146 -30.97 12.47 14.41
CA GLN A 146 -29.67 12.27 13.80
C GLN A 146 -29.25 13.44 12.89
N LYS A 147 -30.21 14.08 12.20
CA LYS A 147 -29.94 15.30 11.42
C LYS A 147 -29.46 16.46 12.28
N GLN A 148 -29.96 16.58 13.52
CA GLN A 148 -29.58 17.66 14.43
C GLN A 148 -28.14 17.47 14.96
N VAL A 149 -27.74 16.22 15.21
CA VAL A 149 -26.38 15.88 15.69
C VAL A 149 -25.41 15.48 14.58
N GLY A 150 -25.83 15.53 13.31
CA GLY A 150 -25.06 14.98 12.19
C GLY A 150 -23.67 15.61 12.04
N HIS A 151 -23.56 16.91 12.28
CA HIS A 151 -22.29 17.63 12.23
C HIS A 151 -21.33 17.21 13.36
N HIS A 152 -21.84 16.92 14.57
CA HIS A 152 -21.04 16.37 15.66
C HIS A 152 -20.59 14.93 15.40
N LEU A 153 -21.48 14.10 14.82
CA LEU A 153 -21.11 12.75 14.44
C LEU A 153 -20.01 12.76 13.38
N GLU A 154 -20.09 13.67 12.40
CA GLU A 154 -19.03 13.87 11.41
C GLU A 154 -17.72 14.31 12.07
N GLU A 155 -17.75 15.29 12.98
CA GLU A 155 -16.56 15.75 13.71
C GLU A 155 -15.91 14.60 14.50
N ILE A 156 -16.69 13.85 15.29
CA ILE A 156 -16.20 12.70 16.04
C ILE A 156 -15.59 11.65 15.11
N THR A 157 -16.26 11.36 13.98
CA THR A 157 -15.77 10.40 12.98
C THR A 157 -14.43 10.86 12.41
N VAL A 158 -14.29 12.15 12.06
CA VAL A 158 -13.03 12.71 11.55
C VAL A 158 -11.90 12.59 12.59
N VAL A 159 -12.18 12.87 13.86
CA VAL A 159 -11.19 12.73 14.93
C VAL A 159 -10.79 11.26 15.15
N LEU A 160 -11.75 10.32 15.09
CA LEU A 160 -11.46 8.89 15.17
C LEU A 160 -10.61 8.41 13.99
N ILE A 161 -10.87 8.88 12.77
CA ILE A 161 -10.03 8.58 11.59
C ILE A 161 -8.61 9.10 11.80
N LYS A 162 -8.46 10.37 12.19
CA LYS A 162 -7.16 11.00 12.43
C LYS A 162 -6.35 10.31 13.53
N SER A 163 -7.01 9.88 14.60
CA SER A 163 -6.33 9.29 15.76
C SER A 163 -5.99 7.80 15.56
N MET A 164 -6.87 7.02 14.90
CA MET A 164 -6.72 5.57 14.80
C MET A 164 -6.21 5.09 13.43
N ILE A 165 -6.42 5.84 12.35
CA ILE A 165 -6.21 5.36 10.98
C ILE A 165 -5.15 6.18 10.25
N SER A 166 -5.48 7.43 9.91
CA SER A 166 -4.65 8.29 9.07
C SER A 166 -5.00 9.77 9.23
N ASP A 167 -3.99 10.63 9.19
CA ASP A 167 -4.09 12.09 9.13
C ASP A 167 -3.96 12.66 7.70
N GLN A 168 -3.83 11.82 6.68
CA GLN A 168 -3.80 12.27 5.29
C GLN A 168 -5.16 12.86 4.90
N MET A 169 -5.20 14.16 4.61
CA MET A 169 -6.47 14.86 4.35
C MET A 169 -7.27 14.26 3.18
N ALA A 170 -6.59 13.79 2.14
CA ALA A 170 -7.25 13.12 1.01
C ALA A 170 -7.94 11.82 1.44
N PHE A 171 -7.28 11.02 2.28
CA PHE A 171 -7.85 9.82 2.87
C PHE A 171 -9.02 10.16 3.80
N VAL A 172 -8.83 11.10 4.73
CA VAL A 172 -9.86 11.51 5.72
C VAL A 172 -11.14 11.98 5.04
N ARG A 173 -11.02 12.78 3.96
CA ARG A 173 -12.18 13.27 3.20
C ARG A 173 -13.02 12.14 2.61
N LEU A 174 -12.37 11.09 2.08
CA LEU A 174 -13.07 9.95 1.51
C LEU A 174 -13.60 9.03 2.63
N ALA A 175 -12.76 8.70 3.61
CA ALA A 175 -13.05 7.74 4.65
C ALA A 175 -14.25 8.12 5.53
N LYS A 176 -14.46 9.42 5.81
CA LYS A 176 -15.61 9.89 6.59
C LYS A 176 -16.97 9.60 5.93
N GLU A 177 -17.01 9.35 4.62
CA GLU A 177 -18.25 9.02 3.90
C GLU A 177 -18.62 7.52 3.99
N PHE A 178 -17.70 6.67 4.45
CA PHE A 178 -17.82 5.21 4.40
C PHE A 178 -17.63 4.52 5.76
N LEU A 179 -16.79 5.06 6.65
CA LEU A 179 -16.54 4.47 7.95
C LEU A 179 -17.65 4.79 8.94
N THR A 180 -18.03 3.79 9.72
CA THR A 180 -19.05 3.89 10.77
C THR A 180 -18.43 3.66 12.15
N PRO A 181 -19.11 4.03 13.25
CA PRO A 181 -18.65 3.78 14.61
C PRO A 181 -18.25 2.31 14.86
N GLU A 182 -18.96 1.35 14.27
CA GLU A 182 -18.69 -0.09 14.38
C GLU A 182 -17.32 -0.46 13.81
N ASP A 183 -16.88 0.21 12.74
CA ASP A 183 -15.56 -0.06 12.14
C ASP A 183 -14.43 0.33 13.10
N PHE A 184 -14.56 1.47 13.79
CA PHE A 184 -13.57 1.91 14.78
C PHE A 184 -13.55 1.01 16.02
N GLU A 185 -14.69 0.44 16.41
CA GLU A 185 -14.73 -0.57 17.47
C GLU A 185 -13.93 -1.82 17.09
N VAL A 186 -14.11 -2.34 15.87
CA VAL A 186 -13.38 -3.51 15.38
C VAL A 186 -11.87 -3.23 15.36
N ILE A 187 -11.46 -2.04 14.89
CA ILE A 187 -10.06 -1.62 14.94
C ILE A 187 -9.57 -1.57 16.39
N GLY A 188 -10.30 -0.88 17.28
CA GLY A 188 -9.94 -0.73 18.69
C GLY A 188 -9.78 -2.06 19.43
N GLN A 189 -10.63 -3.05 19.14
CA GLN A 189 -10.58 -4.38 19.76
C GLN A 189 -9.39 -5.23 19.29
N ARG A 190 -8.91 -5.02 18.05
CA ARG A 190 -7.83 -5.81 17.44
C ARG A 190 -6.51 -5.05 17.31
N ARG A 191 -6.45 -3.83 17.85
CA ARG A 191 -5.25 -2.98 17.85
C ARG A 191 -4.48 -3.12 19.15
N ILE A 192 -3.17 -3.35 19.04
CA ILE A 192 -2.20 -3.31 20.12
C ILE A 192 -1.47 -1.97 20.03
N GLY A 193 -1.51 -1.18 21.10
CA GLY A 193 -1.04 0.21 21.08
C GLY A 193 -2.16 1.22 20.88
N GLU A 194 -1.82 2.51 20.93
CA GLU A 194 -2.74 3.65 20.89
C GLU A 194 -2.54 4.55 19.67
N GLY A 195 -1.51 4.31 18.86
CA GLY A 195 -1.21 5.01 17.62
C GLY A 195 -1.95 4.47 16.40
N LYS A 196 -1.77 5.14 15.27
CA LYS A 196 -2.43 4.84 13.99
C LYS A 196 -2.05 3.47 13.45
N ILE A 197 -2.97 2.81 12.75
CA ILE A 197 -2.76 1.46 12.16
C ILE A 197 -1.93 1.45 10.87
N GLY A 198 -1.73 2.61 10.23
CA GLY A 198 -0.91 2.75 9.02
C GLY A 198 -1.68 2.66 7.69
N GLY A 199 -1.01 3.04 6.61
CA GLY A 199 -1.61 3.27 5.30
C GLY A 199 -2.12 2.01 4.60
N LYS A 200 -1.40 0.88 4.70
CA LYS A 200 -1.83 -0.42 4.14
C LYS A 200 -3.17 -0.87 4.71
N ALA A 201 -3.28 -0.84 6.04
CA ALA A 201 -4.49 -1.22 6.76
C ALA A 201 -5.62 -0.24 6.46
N ALA A 202 -5.32 1.06 6.45
CA ALA A 202 -6.26 2.12 6.10
C ALA A 202 -6.87 1.93 4.70
N GLY A 203 -6.02 1.76 3.67
CA GLY A 203 -6.45 1.59 2.28
C GLY A 203 -7.27 0.32 2.07
N MET A 204 -6.88 -0.80 2.67
CA MET A 204 -7.64 -2.05 2.62
C MET A 204 -9.03 -1.90 3.25
N MET A 205 -9.12 -1.31 4.45
CA MET A 205 -10.39 -1.14 5.15
C MET A 205 -11.33 -0.21 4.40
N LEU A 206 -10.82 0.93 3.92
CA LEU A 206 -11.61 1.87 3.14
C LEU A 206 -12.13 1.24 1.85
N ALA A 207 -11.26 0.54 1.11
CA ALA A 207 -11.65 -0.17 -0.10
C ALA A 207 -12.71 -1.24 0.18
N TRP A 208 -12.59 -2.00 1.27
CA TRP A 208 -13.64 -2.94 1.65
C TRP A 208 -14.98 -2.24 1.89
N LYS A 209 -15.02 -1.16 2.68
CA LYS A 209 -16.27 -0.41 2.94
C LYS A 209 -16.88 0.17 1.66
N ILE A 210 -16.05 0.67 0.74
CA ILE A 210 -16.49 1.11 -0.59
C ILE A 210 -17.18 -0.05 -1.32
N LEU A 211 -16.53 -1.22 -1.38
CA LEU A 211 -17.07 -2.38 -2.07
C LEU A 211 -18.37 -2.91 -1.43
N GLN A 212 -18.53 -2.74 -0.12
CA GLN A 212 -19.74 -3.14 0.61
C GLN A 212 -20.95 -2.21 0.42
N ARG A 213 -20.75 -0.98 -0.08
CA ARG A 213 -21.84 -0.03 -0.32
C ARG A 213 -22.65 -0.44 -1.55
N GLU A 214 -23.98 -0.35 -1.52
CA GLU A 214 -24.77 -0.56 -2.74
C GLU A 214 -24.53 0.57 -3.74
N ASP A 215 -24.32 0.23 -5.01
CA ASP A 215 -24.13 1.18 -6.10
C ASP A 215 -24.91 0.70 -7.34
N PRO A 216 -25.85 1.51 -7.89
CA PRO A 216 -26.61 1.16 -9.09
C PRO A 216 -25.77 0.91 -10.34
N SER A 217 -24.51 1.37 -10.34
CA SER A 217 -23.57 1.20 -11.46
C SER A 217 -22.85 -0.15 -11.43
N ASP A 218 -23.00 -0.93 -10.37
CA ASP A 218 -22.34 -2.22 -10.24
C ASP A 218 -23.01 -3.28 -11.12
N GLU A 219 -22.19 -4.01 -11.90
CA GLU A 219 -22.66 -5.09 -12.77
C GLU A 219 -23.06 -6.36 -11.97
N MET A 220 -22.66 -6.44 -10.69
CA MET A 220 -22.97 -7.56 -9.79
C MET A 220 -22.95 -7.13 -8.30
N ASP A 221 -23.58 -7.92 -7.43
CA ASP A 221 -23.59 -7.68 -5.97
C ASP A 221 -22.26 -8.10 -5.32
N LEU A 222 -21.32 -7.15 -5.24
CA LEU A 222 -19.96 -7.36 -4.73
C LEU A 222 -19.91 -7.76 -3.24
N ARG A 223 -20.95 -7.46 -2.45
CA ARG A 223 -21.01 -7.76 -1.01
C ARG A 223 -20.96 -9.25 -0.72
N ARG A 224 -21.42 -10.08 -1.66
CA ARG A 224 -21.46 -11.54 -1.52
C ARG A 224 -20.15 -12.20 -1.95
N CYS A 225 -19.33 -11.48 -2.71
CA CYS A 225 -18.14 -12.03 -3.36
C CYS A 225 -16.83 -11.45 -2.81
N VAL A 226 -16.87 -10.32 -2.08
CA VAL A 226 -15.68 -9.65 -1.57
C VAL A 226 -15.65 -9.65 -0.04
N VAL A 227 -14.54 -10.15 0.52
CA VAL A 227 -14.26 -10.18 1.96
C VAL A 227 -12.87 -9.64 2.24
N ILE A 228 -12.56 -9.36 3.51
CA ILE A 228 -11.19 -9.07 3.97
C ILE A 228 -10.71 -10.16 4.93
N PRO A 229 -9.40 -10.46 4.97
CA PRO A 229 -8.82 -11.33 5.99
C PRO A 229 -9.08 -10.82 7.41
N THR A 230 -9.16 -11.75 8.36
CA THR A 230 -9.09 -11.38 9.78
C THR A 230 -7.74 -10.71 10.03
N SER A 231 -7.79 -9.46 10.48
CA SER A 231 -6.65 -8.55 10.58
C SER A 231 -6.53 -8.00 11.99
N TYR A 232 -5.29 -7.89 12.46
CA TYR A 232 -4.87 -7.31 13.73
C TYR A 232 -3.83 -6.22 13.45
N PHE A 233 -3.76 -5.24 14.34
CA PHE A 233 -2.97 -4.03 14.09
C PHE A 233 -2.01 -3.77 15.25
N ILE A 234 -0.80 -3.35 14.95
CA ILE A 234 0.11 -2.74 15.93
C ILE A 234 0.20 -1.27 15.59
N GLY A 235 -0.18 -0.42 16.54
CA GLY A 235 -0.15 1.02 16.40
C GLY A 235 1.27 1.53 16.20
N ALA A 236 1.41 2.60 15.43
CA ALA A 236 2.70 3.21 15.13
C ALA A 236 3.42 3.83 16.35
N ASP A 237 2.74 3.96 17.49
CA ASP A 237 3.34 4.32 18.79
C ASP A 237 4.29 3.23 19.30
N VAL A 238 3.93 1.96 19.10
CA VAL A 238 4.73 0.81 19.53
C VAL A 238 6.10 0.77 18.85
N PHE A 239 6.22 1.35 17.65
CA PHE A 239 7.49 1.52 16.96
C PHE A 239 8.49 2.31 17.81
N TYR A 240 8.08 3.42 18.42
CA TYR A 240 8.96 4.23 19.27
C TYR A 240 9.26 3.55 20.60
N ASP A 241 8.26 2.92 21.22
CA ASP A 241 8.46 2.12 22.44
C ASP A 241 9.51 1.02 22.21
N PHE A 242 9.47 0.39 21.04
CA PHE A 242 10.44 -0.61 20.63
C PHE A 242 11.84 -0.01 20.48
N HIS A 243 11.99 1.17 19.86
CA HIS A 243 13.31 1.82 19.74
C HIS A 243 13.87 2.19 21.12
N ALA A 244 13.04 2.80 21.98
CA ALA A 244 13.42 3.27 23.30
C ALA A 244 13.88 2.15 24.24
N ILE A 245 13.17 1.02 24.24
CA ILE A 245 13.53 -0.14 25.10
C ILE A 245 14.81 -0.82 24.63
N ASN A 246 15.11 -0.77 23.33
CA ASN A 246 16.25 -1.46 22.74
C ASN A 246 17.46 -0.54 22.49
N GLY A 247 17.36 0.77 22.73
CA GLY A 247 18.44 1.74 22.52
C GLY A 247 18.82 1.90 21.05
N LEU A 248 17.82 1.94 20.16
CA LEU A 248 18.01 1.91 18.71
C LEU A 248 18.04 3.31 18.06
N GLU A 249 18.05 4.38 18.84
CA GLU A 249 18.00 5.75 18.35
C GLU A 249 19.18 6.09 17.43
N GLU A 250 20.35 5.47 17.66
CA GLU A 250 21.54 5.69 16.81
C GLU A 250 21.32 5.28 15.35
N PHE A 251 20.48 4.27 15.10
CA PHE A 251 20.20 3.77 13.75
C PHE A 251 19.24 4.67 12.98
N ILE A 252 18.53 5.59 13.63
CA ILE A 252 17.65 6.54 12.93
C ILE A 252 18.47 7.48 12.03
N ASN A 253 19.71 7.78 12.41
CA ASN A 253 20.63 8.61 11.62
C ASN A 253 21.18 7.91 10.36
N GLN A 254 20.92 6.60 10.21
CA GLN A 254 21.30 5.83 9.02
C GLN A 254 20.87 6.50 7.72
N LYS A 255 19.72 7.19 7.74
CA LYS A 255 19.15 7.90 6.58
C LYS A 255 20.02 9.03 6.00
N TYR A 256 21.04 9.49 6.73
CA TYR A 256 21.97 10.54 6.31
C TYR A 256 23.34 10.01 5.82
N LYS A 257 23.55 8.69 5.85
CA LYS A 257 24.79 8.07 5.39
C LYS A 257 24.82 7.90 3.87
N THR A 258 26.00 7.59 3.34
CA THR A 258 26.20 7.24 1.93
C THR A 258 25.55 5.89 1.61
N GLN A 259 25.30 5.62 0.32
CA GLN A 259 24.70 4.35 -0.12
C GLN A 259 25.54 3.14 0.34
N GLU A 260 26.86 3.21 0.16
CA GLU A 260 27.77 2.12 0.52
C GLU A 260 27.76 1.82 2.01
N GLU A 261 27.72 2.88 2.85
CA GLU A 261 27.59 2.72 4.31
C GLU A 261 26.21 2.15 4.70
N ILE A 262 25.14 2.58 4.02
CA ILE A 262 23.79 2.09 4.27
C ILE A 262 23.71 0.57 4.03
N GLU A 263 24.23 0.13 2.89
CA GLU A 263 24.26 -1.28 2.50
C GLU A 263 25.15 -2.12 3.44
N ALA A 264 26.31 -1.59 3.85
CA ALA A 264 27.24 -2.30 4.72
C ALA A 264 26.70 -2.52 6.14
N ASP A 265 26.00 -1.53 6.70
CA ASP A 265 25.48 -1.58 8.06
C ASP A 265 24.16 -2.39 8.18
N TYR A 266 23.36 -2.45 7.11
CA TYR A 266 22.01 -3.03 7.15
C TYR A 266 21.94 -4.48 7.67
N PRO A 267 22.84 -5.42 7.28
CA PRO A 267 22.82 -6.78 7.82
C PRO A 267 22.89 -6.82 9.35
N ARG A 268 23.74 -5.99 9.96
CA ARG A 268 23.87 -5.89 11.41
C ARG A 268 22.62 -5.28 12.04
N ILE A 269 22.05 -4.25 11.42
CA ILE A 269 20.80 -3.62 11.87
C ILE A 269 19.68 -4.68 11.92
N ARG A 270 19.53 -5.49 10.88
CA ARG A 270 18.54 -6.57 10.84
C ARG A 270 18.68 -7.56 12.00
N GLU A 271 19.90 -8.00 12.30
CA GLU A 271 20.16 -8.93 13.41
C GLU A 271 19.78 -8.34 14.78
N ILE A 272 20.08 -7.05 14.98
CA ILE A 272 19.75 -6.35 16.23
C ILE A 272 18.24 -6.23 16.39
N TYR A 273 17.54 -5.79 15.34
CA TYR A 273 16.08 -5.62 15.35
C TYR A 273 15.34 -6.95 15.50
N ALA A 274 15.82 -8.03 14.87
CA ALA A 274 15.25 -9.38 15.02
C ALA A 274 15.26 -9.86 16.48
N ARG A 275 16.24 -9.44 17.27
CA ARG A 275 16.41 -9.80 18.69
C ARG A 275 15.84 -8.75 19.65
N GLY A 276 15.16 -7.73 19.13
CA GLY A 276 14.60 -6.65 19.92
C GLY A 276 13.50 -7.11 20.87
N ARG A 277 13.40 -6.44 22.01
CA ARG A 277 12.41 -6.72 23.06
C ARG A 277 11.21 -5.78 22.91
N PHE A 278 10.03 -6.31 23.21
CA PHE A 278 8.78 -5.56 23.20
C PHE A 278 8.30 -5.25 24.62
N PRO A 279 7.55 -4.14 24.82
CA PRO A 279 6.87 -3.85 26.08
C PRO A 279 5.97 -5.01 26.54
N THR A 280 5.84 -5.22 27.85
CA THR A 280 5.02 -6.30 28.42
C THR A 280 3.56 -6.25 27.97
N ARG A 281 2.98 -5.05 27.80
CA ARG A 281 1.63 -4.84 27.28
C ARG A 281 1.49 -5.37 25.85
N VAL A 282 2.47 -5.10 24.98
CA VAL A 282 2.50 -5.56 23.59
C VAL A 282 2.61 -7.09 23.54
N MET A 283 3.53 -7.66 24.33
CA MET A 283 3.69 -9.12 24.44
C MET A 283 2.42 -9.83 24.90
N ALA A 284 1.69 -9.26 25.87
CA ALA A 284 0.40 -9.79 26.31
C ALA A 284 -0.65 -9.74 25.18
N GLY A 285 -0.68 -8.65 24.41
CA GLY A 285 -1.54 -8.52 23.23
C GLY A 285 -1.23 -9.56 22.15
N LEU A 286 0.06 -9.78 21.83
CA LEU A 286 0.48 -10.76 20.84
C LEU A 286 0.17 -12.21 21.27
N ARG A 287 0.32 -12.53 22.55
CA ARG A 287 -0.12 -13.84 23.08
C ARG A 287 -1.61 -14.05 22.93
N LYS A 288 -2.42 -13.04 23.26
CA LYS A 288 -3.88 -13.09 23.08
C LYS A 288 -4.24 -13.30 21.61
N LEU A 289 -3.58 -12.57 20.70
CA LEU A 289 -3.74 -12.74 19.26
C LEU A 289 -3.48 -14.18 18.83
N LEU A 290 -2.34 -14.77 19.23
CA LEU A 290 -1.98 -16.16 18.88
C LEU A 290 -3.01 -17.18 19.37
N ILE A 291 -3.55 -16.99 20.58
CA ILE A 291 -4.62 -17.84 21.12
C ILE A 291 -5.89 -17.74 20.25
N GLU A 292 -6.27 -16.55 19.83
CA GLU A 292 -7.46 -16.33 19.00
C GLU A 292 -7.32 -16.89 17.57
N VAL A 293 -6.13 -16.78 16.97
CA VAL A 293 -5.93 -17.26 15.59
C VAL A 293 -5.71 -18.77 15.49
N GLY A 294 -5.29 -19.42 16.57
CA GLY A 294 -4.98 -20.84 16.63
C GLY A 294 -3.73 -21.19 15.82
N SER A 295 -3.77 -22.30 15.08
CA SER A 295 -2.68 -22.76 14.20
C SER A 295 -2.76 -22.22 12.77
N ALA A 296 -3.56 -21.16 12.54
CA ALA A 296 -3.67 -20.57 11.22
C ALA A 296 -2.38 -19.82 10.88
N PRO A 297 -1.81 -19.99 9.67
CA PRO A 297 -0.68 -19.19 9.24
C PRO A 297 -0.99 -17.69 9.23
N LEU A 298 -0.01 -16.88 9.60
CA LEU A 298 -0.09 -15.43 9.64
C LEU A 298 0.89 -14.79 8.66
N ILE A 299 0.61 -13.56 8.26
CA ILE A 299 1.56 -12.67 7.59
C ILE A 299 1.68 -11.38 8.37
N VAL A 300 2.91 -10.94 8.61
CA VAL A 300 3.26 -9.66 9.24
C VAL A 300 3.67 -8.71 8.14
N ARG A 301 2.89 -7.65 7.93
CA ARG A 301 3.08 -6.67 6.85
C ARG A 301 3.40 -5.30 7.41
N SER A 302 4.33 -4.60 6.77
CA SER A 302 4.52 -3.17 6.99
C SER A 302 3.22 -2.40 6.73
N SER A 303 2.94 -1.40 7.55
CA SER A 303 1.88 -0.43 7.30
C SER A 303 2.39 0.96 7.66
N SER A 304 3.23 1.51 6.79
CA SER A 304 3.79 2.85 6.99
C SER A 304 2.69 3.93 6.90
N LEU A 305 2.88 5.02 7.64
CA LEU A 305 2.01 6.22 7.54
C LEU A 305 2.24 7.04 6.26
N LEU A 306 3.23 6.67 5.44
CA LEU A 306 3.45 7.23 4.11
C LEU A 306 2.77 6.42 3.00
N GLU A 307 2.34 5.19 3.27
CA GLU A 307 1.77 4.29 2.24
C GLU A 307 0.40 4.72 1.71
N ASP A 308 -0.36 5.50 2.48
CA ASP A 308 -1.64 6.11 2.07
C ASP A 308 -1.48 7.52 1.51
N ASN A 309 -0.24 7.97 1.31
CA ASN A 309 0.02 9.22 0.64
C ASN A 309 -0.25 9.06 -0.87
N PHE A 310 -1.29 9.76 -1.32
CA PHE A 310 -1.73 9.81 -2.71
C PHE A 310 -0.67 10.31 -3.71
N GLY A 311 0.45 10.87 -3.25
CA GLY A 311 1.52 11.42 -4.09
C GLY A 311 2.73 10.52 -4.33
N TYR A 312 2.98 9.48 -3.52
CA TYR A 312 4.23 8.72 -3.55
C TYR A 312 4.01 7.21 -3.54
N SER A 313 4.87 6.46 -4.23
CA SER A 313 4.80 4.98 -4.29
C SER A 313 5.78 4.34 -3.31
N PHE A 314 5.28 3.81 -2.20
CA PHE A 314 6.05 2.97 -1.27
C PHE A 314 5.88 1.46 -1.52
N ALA A 315 5.26 1.08 -2.64
CA ALA A 315 5.00 -0.30 -2.97
C ALA A 315 6.28 -1.13 -3.14
N GLY A 316 6.31 -2.28 -2.47
CA GLY A 316 7.41 -3.25 -2.54
C GLY A 316 8.73 -2.79 -1.90
N LYS A 317 8.72 -1.73 -1.08
CA LYS A 317 9.93 -1.19 -0.43
C LYS A 317 10.15 -1.65 1.00
N TYR A 318 9.09 -2.15 1.63
CA TYR A 318 9.10 -2.63 2.99
C TYR A 318 8.75 -4.11 3.00
N ASP A 319 9.39 -4.84 3.90
CA ASP A 319 9.31 -6.30 3.91
C ASP A 319 7.99 -6.79 4.53
N SER A 320 7.59 -7.99 4.15
CA SER A 320 6.49 -8.73 4.77
C SER A 320 6.96 -10.16 5.04
N PHE A 321 6.62 -10.69 6.22
CA PHE A 321 7.11 -12.00 6.66
C PHE A 321 5.95 -12.94 6.98
N PHE A 322 5.98 -14.14 6.39
CA PHE A 322 5.04 -15.20 6.72
C PHE A 322 5.47 -15.91 8.01
N CYS A 323 4.50 -16.12 8.91
CA CYS A 323 4.64 -16.90 10.12
C CYS A 323 3.74 -18.14 9.99
N PRO A 324 4.29 -19.32 9.65
CA PRO A 324 3.49 -20.52 9.39
C PRO A 324 2.68 -21.01 10.60
N ASN A 325 3.15 -20.71 11.81
CA ASN A 325 2.38 -20.85 13.06
C ASN A 325 1.95 -22.31 13.37
N GLN A 326 2.84 -23.27 13.09
CA GLN A 326 2.63 -24.71 13.34
C GLN A 326 3.40 -25.25 14.57
N SER A 327 4.19 -24.41 15.25
CA SER A 327 5.01 -24.78 16.41
C SER A 327 4.26 -24.58 17.75
N THR A 328 4.97 -24.68 18.87
CA THR A 328 4.40 -24.38 20.21
C THR A 328 4.02 -22.89 20.34
N PRO A 329 3.09 -22.52 21.23
CA PRO A 329 2.69 -21.12 21.42
C PRO A 329 3.87 -20.17 21.72
N GLU A 330 4.86 -20.63 22.48
CA GLU A 330 6.05 -19.87 22.83
C GLU A 330 6.97 -19.65 21.62
N GLU A 331 7.18 -20.69 20.79
CA GLU A 331 7.97 -20.61 19.56
C GLU A 331 7.28 -19.74 18.51
N ASN A 332 5.96 -19.87 18.36
CA ASN A 332 5.18 -19.02 17.46
C ASN A 332 5.18 -17.56 17.91
N LEU A 333 5.16 -17.30 19.22
CA LEU A 333 5.32 -15.95 19.76
C LEU A 333 6.70 -15.38 19.44
N ALA A 334 7.76 -16.17 19.63
CA ALA A 334 9.12 -15.76 19.29
C ALA A 334 9.25 -15.42 17.79
N ALA A 335 8.79 -16.32 16.91
CA ALA A 335 8.79 -16.10 15.47
C ALA A 335 7.96 -14.88 15.05
N LEU A 336 6.80 -14.66 15.67
CA LEU A 336 5.96 -13.48 15.41
C LEU A 336 6.67 -12.19 15.84
N THR A 337 7.30 -12.17 17.01
CA THR A 337 8.05 -10.99 17.48
C THR A 337 9.28 -10.71 16.64
N GLU A 338 9.98 -11.76 16.18
CA GLU A 338 11.12 -11.65 15.27
C GLU A 338 10.68 -11.05 13.92
N ALA A 339 9.59 -11.57 13.35
CA ALA A 339 9.01 -11.04 12.11
C ALA A 339 8.62 -9.55 12.25
N ILE A 340 8.01 -9.16 13.37
CA ILE A 340 7.69 -7.76 13.67
C ILE A 340 8.96 -6.91 13.76
N GLY A 341 9.99 -7.38 14.46
CA GLY A 341 11.29 -6.70 14.54
C GLY A 341 11.93 -6.50 13.16
N LEU A 342 11.88 -7.52 12.31
CA LEU A 342 12.39 -7.44 10.93
C LEU A 342 11.60 -6.47 10.05
N VAL A 343 10.28 -6.39 10.20
CA VAL A 343 9.48 -5.34 9.53
C VAL A 343 9.94 -3.95 9.97
N TYR A 344 10.18 -3.73 11.27
CA TYR A 344 10.73 -2.46 11.76
C TYR A 344 12.14 -2.18 11.22
N ALA A 345 12.98 -3.21 11.06
CA ALA A 345 14.30 -3.06 10.45
C ALA A 345 14.21 -2.57 8.99
N SER A 346 13.19 -3.03 8.24
CA SER A 346 13.00 -2.67 6.82
C SER A 346 12.80 -1.17 6.58
N VAL A 347 12.44 -0.39 7.61
CA VAL A 347 12.41 1.08 7.54
C VAL A 347 13.79 1.68 7.21
N LEU A 348 14.84 0.96 7.61
CA LEU A 348 16.24 1.34 7.41
C LEU A 348 16.91 0.53 6.28
N SER A 349 16.13 -0.13 5.43
CA SER A 349 16.68 -0.85 4.28
C SER A 349 17.29 0.13 3.26
N PRO A 350 18.31 -0.30 2.50
CA PRO A 350 18.86 0.51 1.41
C PRO A 350 17.78 0.99 0.44
N ASP A 351 16.90 0.08 -0.01
CA ASP A 351 15.83 0.40 -0.96
C ASP A 351 14.85 1.44 -0.41
N ALA A 352 14.47 1.35 0.86
CA ALA A 352 13.57 2.31 1.50
C ALA A 352 14.25 3.67 1.68
N LEU A 353 15.49 3.71 2.19
CA LEU A 353 16.21 4.95 2.47
C LEU A 353 16.61 5.69 1.19
N LEU A 354 17.17 4.99 0.20
CA LEU A 354 17.57 5.59 -1.08
C LEU A 354 16.37 6.13 -1.84
N TYR A 355 15.24 5.43 -1.81
CA TYR A 355 14.01 5.96 -2.39
C TYR A 355 13.56 7.24 -1.68
N ARG A 356 13.55 7.26 -0.35
CA ARG A 356 13.18 8.47 0.42
C ARG A 356 14.13 9.64 0.14
N GLN A 357 15.42 9.37 -0.06
CA GLN A 357 16.39 10.36 -0.56
C GLN A 357 15.99 10.89 -1.93
N GLN A 358 15.66 10.01 -2.87
CA GLN A 358 15.27 10.37 -4.23
C GLN A 358 14.01 11.24 -4.29
N VAL A 359 13.01 10.97 -3.43
CA VAL A 359 11.74 11.71 -3.43
C VAL A 359 11.67 12.85 -2.40
N GLY A 360 12.79 13.17 -1.73
CA GLY A 360 12.86 14.29 -0.77
C GLY A 360 12.12 14.05 0.55
N LEU A 361 11.96 12.80 0.98
CA LEU A 361 11.26 12.40 2.22
C LEU A 361 12.20 11.85 3.31
N VAL A 362 13.49 12.20 3.24
CA VAL A 362 14.51 11.78 4.24
C VAL A 362 14.21 12.36 5.62
N ASP A 363 13.84 13.63 5.67
CA ASP A 363 13.56 14.35 6.92
C ASP A 363 12.15 14.09 7.45
N TYR A 364 11.30 13.44 6.66
CA TYR A 364 9.99 13.01 7.14
C TYR A 364 10.14 11.96 8.25
N ASP A 365 9.39 12.14 9.34
CA ASP A 365 9.34 11.19 10.46
C ASP A 365 8.51 9.98 10.05
N GLU A 366 9.18 8.93 9.57
CA GLU A 366 8.54 7.69 9.15
C GLU A 366 8.10 6.88 10.37
N ARG A 367 6.79 6.60 10.44
CA ARG A 367 6.16 5.87 11.52
C ARG A 367 5.58 4.59 10.95
N MET A 368 5.98 3.46 11.55
CA MET A 368 5.59 2.15 11.04
C MET A 368 4.52 1.51 11.93
N GLY A 369 3.28 1.48 11.43
CA GLY A 369 2.27 0.53 11.91
C GLY A 369 2.56 -0.88 11.38
N ILE A 370 1.94 -1.89 11.98
CA ILE A 370 2.01 -3.27 11.48
C ILE A 370 0.62 -3.84 11.28
N LEU A 371 0.44 -4.46 10.12
CA LEU A 371 -0.75 -5.21 9.77
C LEU A 371 -0.45 -6.72 9.87
N ILE A 372 -1.04 -7.39 10.85
CA ILE A 372 -0.95 -8.85 11.01
C ILE A 372 -2.24 -9.47 10.49
N GLN A 373 -2.15 -10.38 9.52
CA GLN A 373 -3.33 -10.98 8.89
C GLN A 373 -3.26 -12.50 8.89
N LYS A 374 -4.40 -13.16 9.01
CA LYS A 374 -4.50 -14.59 8.69
C LYS A 374 -4.26 -14.77 7.20
N VAL A 375 -3.31 -15.62 6.83
CA VAL A 375 -3.04 -15.95 5.42
C VAL A 375 -4.27 -16.64 4.85
N GLN A 376 -4.75 -16.15 3.71
CA GLN A 376 -5.90 -16.74 3.02
C GLN A 376 -5.42 -17.90 2.15
N GLY A 377 -6.16 -19.00 2.18
CA GLY A 377 -5.88 -20.16 1.37
C GLY A 377 -6.40 -21.45 1.99
N GLN A 378 -6.01 -22.56 1.38
CA GLN A 378 -6.44 -23.89 1.78
C GLN A 378 -5.24 -24.81 1.93
N ARG A 379 -5.40 -25.82 2.77
CA ARG A 379 -4.41 -26.89 2.88
C ARG A 379 -4.52 -27.82 1.68
N TYR A 380 -3.40 -28.07 1.02
CA TYR A 380 -3.25 -29.07 -0.03
C TYR A 380 -2.05 -29.95 0.31
N HIS A 381 -2.33 -31.20 0.70
CA HIS A 381 -1.36 -32.11 1.31
C HIS A 381 -0.63 -31.47 2.50
N ASP A 382 0.68 -31.28 2.40
CA ASP A 382 1.55 -30.70 3.43
C ASP A 382 1.73 -29.18 3.29
N PHE A 383 1.11 -28.57 2.29
CA PHE A 383 1.28 -27.17 1.96
C PHE A 383 0.01 -26.36 2.23
N PHE A 384 0.18 -25.06 2.50
CA PHE A 384 -0.91 -24.10 2.67
C PHE A 384 -0.68 -22.87 1.79
N PHE A 385 -1.65 -22.57 0.92
CA PHE A 385 -1.61 -21.43 -0.01
C PHE A 385 -2.99 -21.19 -0.64
N PRO A 386 -3.26 -20.00 -1.19
CA PRO A 386 -4.51 -19.72 -1.89
C PRO A 386 -4.54 -20.36 -3.28
N THR A 387 -5.74 -20.69 -3.76
CA THR A 387 -5.95 -21.21 -5.12
C THR A 387 -5.49 -20.23 -6.20
N LEU A 388 -5.69 -18.93 -5.96
CA LEU A 388 -5.24 -17.88 -6.86
C LEU A 388 -4.83 -16.67 -6.03
N ALA A 389 -3.75 -16.00 -6.43
CA ALA A 389 -3.41 -14.68 -5.93
C ALA A 389 -3.02 -13.76 -7.09
N GLY A 390 -3.08 -12.46 -6.86
CA GLY A 390 -2.74 -11.52 -7.91
C GLY A 390 -2.73 -10.07 -7.49
N VAL A 391 -2.29 -9.26 -8.46
CA VAL A 391 -2.38 -7.80 -8.43
C VAL A 391 -3.29 -7.35 -9.56
N GLY A 392 -4.24 -6.48 -9.26
CA GLY A 392 -5.12 -5.86 -10.22
C GLY A 392 -4.86 -4.36 -10.29
N PHE A 393 -4.76 -3.82 -11.50
CA PHE A 393 -4.67 -2.39 -11.77
C PHE A 393 -5.97 -1.97 -12.45
N SER A 394 -6.64 -0.94 -11.93
CA SER A 394 -7.93 -0.51 -12.48
C SER A 394 -7.82 0.06 -13.89
N HIS A 395 -6.61 0.46 -14.26
CA HIS A 395 -6.26 0.77 -15.64
C HIS A 395 -4.97 0.07 -16.05
N ASN A 396 -4.94 -0.38 -17.30
CA ASN A 396 -3.85 -1.15 -17.86
C ASN A 396 -2.75 -0.23 -18.41
N PRO A 397 -1.57 -0.18 -17.78
CA PRO A 397 -0.44 0.60 -18.30
C PRO A 397 0.23 -0.03 -19.54
N PHE A 398 -0.13 -1.27 -19.90
CA PHE A 398 0.53 -2.07 -20.93
C PHE A 398 -0.43 -2.48 -22.05
N ARG A 399 -0.28 -1.87 -23.23
CA ARG A 399 -1.08 -2.21 -24.43
C ARG A 399 -0.23 -2.98 -25.44
N TRP A 400 -0.31 -4.30 -25.42
CA TRP A 400 0.31 -5.14 -26.46
C TRP A 400 -0.55 -5.33 -27.71
N SER A 401 -1.75 -4.73 -27.76
CA SER A 401 -2.63 -4.73 -28.92
C SER A 401 -3.52 -3.49 -28.89
N ARG A 402 -3.82 -2.90 -30.06
CA ARG A 402 -4.73 -1.76 -30.18
C ARG A 402 -6.14 -2.05 -29.65
N LYS A 403 -6.56 -3.32 -29.67
CA LYS A 403 -7.86 -3.78 -29.15
C LYS A 403 -7.98 -3.57 -27.64
N ILE A 404 -6.87 -3.60 -26.91
CA ILE A 404 -6.88 -3.46 -25.45
C ILE A 404 -7.33 -2.05 -25.09
N ARG A 405 -8.44 -1.97 -24.35
CA ARG A 405 -8.92 -0.75 -23.70
C ARG A 405 -8.23 -0.61 -22.34
N PRO A 406 -7.42 0.43 -22.13
CA PRO A 406 -6.69 0.63 -20.88
C PRO A 406 -7.60 0.74 -19.65
N GLN A 407 -8.69 1.49 -19.76
CA GLN A 407 -9.65 1.80 -18.70
C GLN A 407 -10.47 0.60 -18.15
N ASP A 408 -10.30 -0.59 -18.73
CA ASP A 408 -10.93 -1.80 -18.18
C ASP A 408 -10.02 -2.55 -17.20
N GLY A 409 -8.74 -2.17 -17.11
CA GLY A 409 -7.80 -2.71 -16.13
C GLY A 409 -6.94 -3.88 -16.62
N LEU A 410 -5.97 -4.25 -15.77
CA LEU A 410 -5.00 -5.33 -15.97
C LEU A 410 -4.95 -6.20 -14.70
N LEU A 411 -4.87 -7.51 -14.86
CA LEU A 411 -4.51 -8.43 -13.77
C LEU A 411 -3.15 -9.07 -14.02
N ARG A 412 -2.43 -9.33 -12.94
CA ARG A 412 -1.28 -10.24 -12.87
C ARG A 412 -1.69 -11.40 -11.95
N LEU A 413 -1.78 -12.60 -12.50
CA LEU A 413 -2.30 -13.78 -11.79
C LEU A 413 -1.21 -14.83 -11.58
N VAL A 414 -1.21 -15.42 -10.38
CA VAL A 414 -0.35 -16.54 -10.00
C VAL A 414 -1.15 -17.60 -9.24
N TRP A 415 -0.68 -18.85 -9.30
CA TRP A 415 -1.11 -19.94 -8.43
C TRP A 415 -0.23 -19.98 -7.19
N GLY A 416 -0.82 -20.06 -6.00
CA GLY A 416 -0.10 -19.94 -4.73
C GLY A 416 -0.07 -18.52 -4.17
N LEU A 417 0.86 -18.24 -3.25
CA LEU A 417 0.96 -16.95 -2.58
C LEU A 417 1.27 -15.81 -3.56
N GLY A 418 0.71 -14.62 -3.30
CA GLY A 418 0.76 -13.47 -4.20
C GLY A 418 2.11 -12.76 -4.33
N THR A 419 3.14 -13.19 -3.58
CA THR A 419 4.50 -12.63 -3.62
C THR A 419 5.02 -12.55 -5.05
N ARG A 420 4.84 -13.60 -5.86
CA ARG A 420 5.30 -13.63 -7.26
C ARG A 420 4.49 -12.77 -8.24
N ALA A 421 3.29 -12.32 -7.84
CA ALA A 421 2.52 -11.35 -8.63
C ALA A 421 2.96 -9.91 -8.35
N VAL A 422 3.45 -9.65 -7.13
CA VAL A 422 3.91 -8.34 -6.66
C VAL A 422 5.39 -8.13 -7.00
N GLU A 423 6.24 -9.09 -6.62
CA GLU A 423 7.69 -9.05 -6.78
C GLU A 423 8.13 -9.46 -8.18
N ARG A 424 9.29 -8.93 -8.59
CA ARG A 424 9.90 -9.21 -9.89
C ARG A 424 10.83 -10.40 -9.74
N VAL A 425 10.42 -11.56 -10.22
CA VAL A 425 11.26 -12.77 -10.16
C VAL A 425 11.74 -13.11 -11.57
N GLY A 426 12.96 -12.70 -11.92
CA GLY A 426 13.43 -12.63 -13.31
C GLY A 426 13.46 -13.92 -14.15
N ASN A 427 13.12 -15.08 -13.60
CA ASN A 427 13.00 -16.35 -14.34
C ASN A 427 11.61 -16.99 -14.23
N ASP A 428 10.59 -16.23 -13.83
CA ASP A 428 9.24 -16.75 -13.68
C ASP A 428 8.17 -15.69 -14.00
N TYR A 429 7.04 -16.11 -14.56
CA TYR A 429 6.13 -15.18 -15.24
C TYR A 429 4.70 -15.29 -14.69
N PRO A 430 4.17 -14.21 -14.07
CA PRO A 430 2.75 -14.15 -13.74
C PRO A 430 1.91 -14.00 -15.01
N ARG A 431 0.71 -14.57 -15.02
CA ARG A 431 -0.19 -14.44 -16.17
C ARG A 431 -0.76 -13.02 -16.23
N MET A 432 -0.34 -12.23 -17.22
CA MET A 432 -0.89 -10.90 -17.50
C MET A 432 -2.20 -10.96 -18.29
N VAL A 433 -3.25 -10.29 -17.78
CA VAL A 433 -4.61 -10.35 -18.33
C VAL A 433 -5.16 -8.95 -18.51
N ALA A 434 -5.31 -8.51 -19.76
CA ALA A 434 -6.07 -7.30 -20.07
C ALA A 434 -7.58 -7.58 -19.88
N LEU A 435 -8.22 -6.95 -18.89
CA LEU A 435 -9.62 -7.23 -18.55
C LEU A 435 -10.63 -6.82 -19.63
N SER A 436 -10.21 -5.95 -20.56
CA SER A 436 -10.98 -5.62 -21.77
C SER A 436 -11.09 -6.82 -22.73
N HIS A 437 -10.05 -7.65 -22.80
CA HIS A 437 -9.93 -8.82 -23.67
C HIS A 437 -9.17 -9.95 -22.94
N PRO A 438 -9.80 -10.63 -21.95
CA PRO A 438 -9.08 -11.52 -21.02
C PRO A 438 -8.34 -12.70 -21.68
N GLN A 439 -8.81 -13.13 -22.85
CA GLN A 439 -8.21 -14.24 -23.62
C GLN A 439 -7.06 -13.79 -24.52
N LEU A 440 -6.87 -12.48 -24.71
CA LEU A 440 -5.81 -11.97 -25.56
C LEU A 440 -4.47 -12.11 -24.83
N ARG A 441 -3.56 -12.88 -25.44
CA ARG A 441 -2.21 -13.13 -24.94
C ARG A 441 -1.18 -12.36 -25.74
N PRO A 442 -0.07 -11.94 -25.12
CA PRO A 442 1.12 -11.55 -25.86
C PRO A 442 1.79 -12.78 -26.47
N GLU A 443 1.85 -13.93 -25.80
CA GLU A 443 2.59 -15.10 -26.31
C GLU A 443 1.91 -15.74 -27.54
N ALA A 444 2.71 -16.13 -28.54
CA ALA A 444 2.23 -16.79 -29.76
C ALA A 444 2.55 -18.29 -29.75
N GLY A 445 1.51 -19.12 -29.65
CA GLY A 445 1.62 -20.59 -29.74
C GLY A 445 2.08 -21.28 -28.45
N ALA A 446 2.03 -22.62 -28.45
CA ALA A 446 2.19 -23.43 -27.24
C ALA A 446 3.59 -23.38 -26.61
N SER A 447 4.65 -23.32 -27.43
CA SER A 447 6.03 -23.28 -26.91
C SER A 447 6.32 -22.00 -26.15
N GLU A 448 5.85 -20.84 -26.63
CA GLU A 448 6.01 -19.58 -25.91
C GLU A 448 5.15 -19.57 -24.65
N ILE A 449 3.88 -19.99 -24.73
CA ILE A 449 3.01 -20.07 -23.53
C ILE A 449 3.63 -20.94 -22.44
N ARG A 450 4.22 -22.09 -22.77
CA ARG A 450 4.91 -22.96 -21.80
C ARG A 450 6.12 -22.24 -21.17
N LYS A 451 6.94 -21.60 -21.99
CA LYS A 451 8.18 -20.94 -21.53
C LYS A 451 7.86 -19.76 -20.60
N TYR A 452 6.87 -18.95 -20.96
CA TYR A 452 6.45 -17.73 -20.25
C TYR A 452 5.19 -17.97 -19.40
N SER A 453 5.15 -19.13 -18.75
CA SER A 453 4.18 -19.46 -17.73
C SER A 453 4.87 -19.53 -16.38
N GLN A 454 4.05 -19.65 -15.32
CA GLN A 454 4.57 -19.79 -13.97
C GLN A 454 5.19 -21.20 -13.78
N HIS A 455 6.46 -21.23 -13.38
CA HIS A 455 7.25 -22.43 -13.11
C HIS A 455 7.50 -22.68 -11.63
N PHE A 456 7.39 -21.66 -10.78
CA PHE A 456 7.57 -21.79 -9.33
C PHE A 456 6.35 -21.31 -8.56
N VAL A 457 6.08 -21.94 -7.43
CA VAL A 457 4.99 -21.59 -6.52
C VAL A 457 5.56 -21.22 -5.15
N ASP A 458 5.09 -20.10 -4.62
CA ASP A 458 5.35 -19.69 -3.24
C ASP A 458 4.23 -20.22 -2.34
N LEU A 459 4.60 -20.90 -1.27
CA LEU A 459 3.68 -21.58 -0.37
C LEU A 459 4.23 -21.68 1.06
N ILE A 460 3.37 -22.08 1.98
CA ILE A 460 3.75 -22.42 3.35
C ILE A 460 3.86 -23.94 3.48
N ASP A 461 5.04 -24.45 3.77
CA ASP A 461 5.29 -25.84 4.13
C ASP A 461 4.97 -26.03 5.61
N LEU A 462 3.86 -26.72 5.89
CA LEU A 462 3.33 -26.87 7.25
C LEU A 462 4.24 -27.75 8.11
N PRO A 463 4.71 -28.94 7.65
CA PRO A 463 5.67 -29.74 8.41
C PRO A 463 7.00 -29.05 8.69
N ALA A 464 7.54 -28.32 7.69
CA ALA A 464 8.79 -27.57 7.88
C ALA A 464 8.58 -26.25 8.65
N ASN A 465 7.33 -25.86 8.92
CA ASN A 465 6.94 -24.59 9.54
C ASN A 465 7.63 -23.39 8.86
N ALA A 466 7.69 -23.38 7.53
CA ALA A 466 8.46 -22.40 6.76
C ALA A 466 7.76 -21.97 5.46
N PHE A 467 8.00 -20.72 5.05
CA PHE A 467 7.74 -20.27 3.68
C PHE A 467 8.74 -20.93 2.73
N LYS A 468 8.28 -21.43 1.58
CA LYS A 468 9.13 -22.03 0.55
C LYS A 468 8.67 -21.66 -0.86
N THR A 469 9.64 -21.60 -1.76
CA THR A 469 9.42 -21.56 -3.21
C THR A 469 9.79 -22.92 -3.78
N LEU A 470 8.84 -23.59 -4.44
CA LEU A 470 9.03 -24.91 -5.03
C LEU A 470 8.64 -24.90 -6.52
N PRO A 471 9.22 -25.78 -7.36
CA PRO A 471 8.76 -25.95 -8.74
C PRO A 471 7.28 -26.37 -8.78
N VAL A 472 6.50 -25.75 -9.67
CA VAL A 472 5.07 -26.08 -9.86
C VAL A 472 4.88 -27.55 -10.19
N ALA A 473 5.79 -28.13 -10.99
CA ALA A 473 5.73 -29.54 -11.37
C ALA A 473 5.88 -30.51 -10.19
N ASP A 474 6.49 -30.09 -9.09
CA ASP A 474 6.69 -30.92 -7.89
C ASP A 474 5.48 -30.83 -6.95
N VAL A 475 4.69 -29.76 -7.04
CA VAL A 475 3.57 -29.47 -6.13
C VAL A 475 2.22 -29.75 -6.79
N LEU A 476 1.98 -29.24 -8.01
CA LEU A 476 0.69 -29.33 -8.70
C LEU A 476 0.48 -30.74 -9.24
N GLN A 477 -0.47 -31.48 -8.64
CA GLN A 477 -0.87 -32.79 -9.12
C GLN A 477 -2.29 -32.78 -9.69
N ALA A 478 -2.65 -33.86 -10.39
CA ALA A 478 -3.93 -34.03 -11.07
C ALA A 478 -5.16 -33.97 -10.13
N ASP A 479 -4.97 -34.20 -8.84
CA ASP A 479 -6.01 -34.18 -7.81
C ASP A 479 -6.26 -32.78 -7.22
N TYR A 480 -5.51 -31.76 -7.65
CA TYR A 480 -5.71 -30.40 -7.16
C TYR A 480 -7.14 -29.92 -7.46
N PRO A 481 -7.87 -29.39 -6.46
CA PRO A 481 -9.24 -28.93 -6.66
C PRO A 481 -9.32 -27.88 -7.76
N ASN A 482 -10.31 -28.00 -8.65
CA ASN A 482 -10.58 -26.98 -9.67
C ASN A 482 -9.41 -26.71 -10.64
N ILE A 483 -8.48 -27.67 -10.79
CA ILE A 483 -7.31 -27.59 -11.68
C ILE A 483 -7.62 -27.14 -13.11
N GLN A 484 -8.82 -27.44 -13.62
CA GLN A 484 -9.26 -27.03 -14.96
C GLN A 484 -9.32 -25.51 -15.17
N PHE A 485 -9.47 -24.74 -14.08
CA PHE A 485 -9.44 -23.29 -14.10
C PHE A 485 -8.01 -22.74 -14.10
N LEU A 486 -7.02 -23.53 -13.69
CA LEU A 486 -5.65 -23.09 -13.46
C LEU A 486 -4.72 -23.48 -14.61
N ALA A 487 -4.84 -24.72 -15.08
CA ALA A 487 -3.88 -25.31 -16.00
C ALA A 487 -4.51 -25.81 -17.30
N SER A 488 -3.67 -25.89 -18.33
CA SER A 488 -3.89 -26.64 -19.56
C SER A 488 -2.95 -27.84 -19.59
N GLN A 489 -3.39 -28.94 -20.22
CA GLN A 489 -2.54 -30.09 -20.49
C GLN A 489 -1.62 -29.79 -21.67
N ASP A 490 -0.35 -30.10 -21.52
CA ASP A 490 0.64 -29.97 -22.56
C ASP A 490 0.76 -31.24 -23.41
N LYS A 491 0.57 -31.12 -24.72
CA LYS A 491 0.69 -32.20 -25.72
C LYS A 491 1.92 -32.03 -26.62
N GLY A 492 2.85 -31.14 -26.27
CA GLY A 492 4.03 -30.82 -27.07
C GLY A 492 3.74 -29.67 -28.05
N ASP A 493 3.03 -29.98 -29.13
CA ASP A 493 2.75 -29.02 -30.22
C ASP A 493 1.63 -28.02 -29.88
N TYR A 494 0.72 -28.41 -29.00
CA TYR A 494 -0.41 -27.58 -28.57
C TYR A 494 -0.73 -27.78 -27.09
N LEU A 495 -1.44 -26.81 -26.53
CA LEU A 495 -1.99 -26.87 -25.17
C LEU A 495 -3.49 -27.17 -25.25
N GLN A 496 -3.95 -28.11 -24.42
CA GLN A 496 -5.33 -28.57 -24.41
C GLN A 496 -6.01 -28.20 -23.08
N PRO A 497 -7.23 -27.62 -23.10
CA PRO A 497 -8.01 -27.42 -21.88
C PRO A 497 -8.31 -28.75 -21.17
N ILE A 498 -8.34 -28.71 -19.84
CA ILE A 498 -8.66 -29.88 -19.01
C ILE A 498 -10.19 -29.98 -18.87
N TYR A 499 -10.79 -30.99 -19.48
CA TYR A 499 -12.24 -31.24 -19.37
C TYR A 499 -12.58 -32.27 -18.29
N ALA A 500 -11.71 -33.26 -18.08
CA ALA A 500 -11.91 -34.34 -17.13
C ALA A 500 -10.66 -34.50 -16.24
N PRO A 501 -10.58 -33.77 -15.12
CA PRO A 501 -9.43 -33.83 -14.22
C PRO A 501 -9.07 -35.25 -13.75
N GLY A 502 -10.07 -36.09 -13.50
CA GLY A 502 -9.88 -37.47 -13.02
C GLY A 502 -9.16 -38.42 -13.99
N VAL A 503 -8.85 -38.00 -15.21
CA VAL A 503 -8.16 -38.80 -16.24
C VAL A 503 -6.76 -38.25 -16.54
N LEU A 504 -6.29 -37.22 -15.83
CA LEU A 504 -5.02 -36.53 -16.13
C LEU A 504 -3.78 -37.43 -15.93
N GLY A 505 -3.80 -38.39 -14.99
CA GLY A 505 -2.64 -39.25 -14.73
C GLY A 505 -1.36 -38.43 -14.46
N ARG A 506 -0.27 -38.74 -15.18
CA ARG A 506 1.00 -37.97 -15.17
C ARG A 506 1.10 -36.99 -16.34
N ALA A 507 0.04 -36.26 -16.62
CA ALA A 507 0.04 -35.21 -17.64
C ALA A 507 1.07 -34.12 -17.31
N SER A 508 1.78 -33.62 -18.34
CA SER A 508 2.50 -32.35 -18.23
C SER A 508 1.47 -31.22 -18.18
N LEU A 509 1.57 -30.34 -17.20
CA LEU A 509 0.62 -29.26 -16.93
C LEU A 509 1.32 -27.91 -17.07
N VAL A 510 0.62 -26.96 -17.67
CA VAL A 510 1.08 -25.57 -17.83
C VAL A 510 0.04 -24.65 -17.24
N LEU A 511 0.45 -23.74 -16.35
CA LEU A 511 -0.45 -22.75 -15.74
C LEU A 511 -0.83 -21.69 -16.78
N THR A 512 -2.07 -21.79 -17.29
CA THR A 512 -2.58 -20.91 -18.35
C THR A 512 -3.72 -20.02 -17.87
N PHE A 513 -4.51 -20.49 -16.90
CA PHE A 513 -5.74 -19.87 -16.43
C PHE A 513 -6.82 -19.70 -17.53
N ASP A 514 -6.72 -20.37 -18.68
CA ASP A 514 -7.56 -20.07 -19.84
C ASP A 514 -9.06 -20.35 -19.57
N SER A 515 -9.40 -21.40 -18.82
CA SER A 515 -10.79 -21.69 -18.44
C SER A 515 -11.32 -20.71 -17.40
N LEU A 516 -10.47 -20.19 -16.50
CA LEU A 516 -10.84 -19.13 -15.55
C LEU A 516 -11.18 -17.84 -16.29
N LEU A 517 -10.36 -17.46 -17.27
CA LEU A 517 -10.54 -16.24 -18.06
C LEU A 517 -11.69 -16.33 -19.08
N LYS A 518 -12.21 -17.54 -19.34
CA LYS A 518 -13.47 -17.77 -20.06
C LYS A 518 -14.70 -17.56 -19.17
N ASN A 519 -14.55 -17.67 -17.86
CA ASN A 519 -15.66 -17.54 -16.91
C ASN A 519 -16.04 -16.06 -16.75
N GLN A 520 -17.26 -15.71 -17.15
CA GLN A 520 -17.75 -14.33 -17.07
C GLN A 520 -17.94 -13.85 -15.63
N GLU A 521 -18.29 -14.72 -14.68
CA GLU A 521 -18.44 -14.35 -13.28
C GLU A 521 -17.12 -13.82 -12.71
N PHE A 522 -16.01 -14.54 -12.93
CA PHE A 522 -14.68 -14.10 -12.48
C PHE A 522 -14.26 -12.78 -13.14
N VAL A 523 -14.37 -12.69 -14.47
CA VAL A 523 -13.95 -11.49 -15.22
C VAL A 523 -14.76 -10.27 -14.79
N THR A 524 -16.08 -10.41 -14.65
CA THR A 524 -16.96 -9.32 -14.21
C THR A 524 -16.66 -8.95 -12.76
N LEU A 525 -16.43 -9.91 -11.86
CA LEU A 525 -16.05 -9.64 -10.46
C LEU A 525 -14.82 -8.73 -10.39
N MET A 526 -13.74 -9.12 -11.07
CA MET A 526 -12.49 -8.35 -11.05
C MET A 526 -12.65 -6.96 -11.65
N ARG A 527 -13.38 -6.84 -12.77
CA ARG A 527 -13.65 -5.56 -13.43
C ARG A 527 -14.51 -4.64 -12.57
N SER A 528 -15.58 -5.17 -11.95
CA SER A 528 -16.48 -4.40 -11.10
C SER A 528 -15.78 -3.91 -9.84
N VAL A 529 -14.95 -4.74 -9.19
CA VAL A 529 -14.14 -4.34 -8.04
C VAL A 529 -13.24 -3.16 -8.39
N LEU A 530 -12.45 -3.30 -9.46
CA LEU A 530 -11.48 -2.27 -9.86
C LEU A 530 -12.16 -0.95 -10.29
N LYS A 531 -13.21 -1.03 -11.11
CA LYS A 531 -13.96 0.16 -11.56
C LYS A 531 -14.66 0.87 -10.41
N LYS A 532 -15.25 0.14 -9.46
CA LYS A 532 -15.91 0.75 -8.31
C LYS A 532 -14.91 1.48 -7.42
N LEU A 533 -13.77 0.86 -7.14
CA LEU A 533 -12.72 1.50 -6.36
C LEU A 533 -12.19 2.76 -7.05
N GLU A 534 -11.83 2.68 -8.34
CA GLU A 534 -11.36 3.85 -9.11
C GLU A 534 -12.35 5.01 -9.11
N ARG A 535 -13.65 4.73 -9.29
CA ARG A 535 -14.71 5.75 -9.24
C ARG A 535 -14.75 6.50 -7.91
N HIS A 536 -14.61 5.80 -6.79
CA HIS A 536 -14.67 6.41 -5.46
C HIS A 536 -13.36 7.08 -5.04
N TYR A 537 -12.21 6.50 -5.39
CA TYR A 537 -10.91 7.13 -5.17
C TYR A 537 -10.69 8.36 -6.08
N GLY A 538 -11.44 8.47 -7.17
CA GLY A 538 -11.32 9.55 -8.16
C GLY A 538 -10.02 9.49 -8.96
N ARG A 539 -9.35 8.34 -8.90
CA ARG A 539 -8.11 8.04 -9.61
C ARG A 539 -7.90 6.52 -9.67
N PRO A 540 -7.06 6.04 -10.59
CA PRO A 540 -6.74 4.63 -10.71
C PRO A 540 -6.16 4.03 -9.44
N VAL A 541 -6.46 2.76 -9.22
CA VAL A 541 -6.04 2.01 -8.04
C VAL A 541 -5.30 0.75 -8.44
N ASP A 542 -4.44 0.25 -7.56
CA ASP A 542 -3.99 -1.12 -7.56
C ASP A 542 -4.42 -1.88 -6.30
N VAL A 543 -4.72 -3.15 -6.51
CA VAL A 543 -5.34 -4.04 -5.53
C VAL A 543 -4.56 -5.34 -5.47
N GLU A 544 -4.14 -5.75 -4.27
CA GLU A 544 -3.65 -7.10 -4.03
C GLU A 544 -4.79 -7.97 -3.50
N PHE A 545 -4.92 -9.18 -4.02
CA PHE A 545 -6.02 -10.06 -3.69
C PHE A 545 -5.61 -11.54 -3.71
N THR A 546 -6.38 -12.36 -3.01
CA THR A 546 -6.46 -13.81 -3.25
C THR A 546 -7.88 -14.20 -3.64
N VAL A 547 -8.03 -15.27 -4.41
CA VAL A 547 -9.35 -15.81 -4.77
C VAL A 547 -9.46 -17.25 -4.31
N GLU A 548 -10.54 -17.52 -3.59
CA GLU A 548 -11.04 -18.86 -3.33
C GLU A 548 -12.04 -19.24 -4.42
N ILE A 549 -11.94 -20.47 -4.90
CA ILE A 549 -12.92 -21.07 -5.81
C ILE A 549 -13.72 -22.09 -5.01
N THR A 550 -15.00 -21.83 -4.78
CA THR A 550 -15.83 -22.70 -3.95
C THR A 550 -16.02 -24.08 -4.59
N GLY A 551 -16.27 -25.09 -3.74
CA GLY A 551 -16.56 -26.45 -4.17
C GLY A 551 -18.00 -26.64 -4.69
N GLU A 552 -18.81 -25.59 -4.71
CA GLU A 552 -20.21 -25.62 -5.18
C GLU A 552 -20.28 -25.81 -6.70
N ARG A 553 -21.46 -26.21 -7.19
CA ARG A 553 -21.73 -26.36 -8.62
C ARG A 553 -22.96 -25.53 -9.01
N PRO A 554 -22.80 -24.46 -9.83
CA PRO A 554 -21.54 -23.94 -10.39
C PRO A 554 -20.58 -23.37 -9.32
N PRO A 555 -19.27 -23.31 -9.59
CA PRO A 555 -18.29 -22.75 -8.65
C PRO A 555 -18.44 -21.23 -8.57
N HIS A 556 -18.32 -20.69 -7.36
CA HIS A 556 -18.32 -19.25 -7.09
C HIS A 556 -16.92 -18.76 -6.71
N PHE A 557 -16.68 -17.46 -6.87
CA PHE A 557 -15.40 -16.83 -6.60
C PHE A 557 -15.50 -15.88 -5.40
N ILE A 558 -14.75 -16.17 -4.34
CA ILE A 558 -14.63 -15.29 -3.17
C ILE A 558 -13.28 -14.58 -3.23
N LEU A 559 -13.34 -13.28 -3.49
CA LEU A 559 -12.19 -12.40 -3.50
C LEU A 559 -11.90 -11.92 -2.08
N HIS A 560 -10.68 -12.20 -1.63
CA HIS A 560 -10.15 -11.67 -0.39
C HIS A 560 -9.28 -10.47 -0.72
N LEU A 561 -9.73 -9.29 -0.32
CA LEU A 561 -9.01 -8.04 -0.51
C LEU A 561 -7.88 -7.94 0.52
N LEU A 562 -6.63 -7.94 0.07
CA LEU A 562 -5.45 -7.88 0.95
C LEU A 562 -4.92 -6.45 1.09
N GLN A 563 -4.98 -5.69 0.00
CA GLN A 563 -4.49 -4.32 -0.06
C GLN A 563 -5.20 -3.57 -1.19
N CYS A 564 -5.42 -2.28 -1.00
CA CYS A 564 -5.85 -1.35 -2.04
C CYS A 564 -5.11 -0.03 -1.82
N ARG A 565 -4.51 0.51 -2.88
CA ARG A 565 -3.94 1.85 -2.84
C ARG A 565 -4.26 2.60 -4.14
N PRO A 566 -4.43 3.93 -4.08
CA PRO A 566 -4.43 4.75 -5.27
C PRO A 566 -3.05 4.77 -5.93
N LEU A 567 -3.01 4.77 -7.26
CA LEU A 567 -1.78 5.00 -8.02
C LEU A 567 -1.36 6.47 -7.91
N SER A 568 -0.06 6.71 -7.74
CA SER A 568 0.50 8.06 -7.70
C SER A 568 0.47 8.72 -9.08
N SER A 569 0.42 10.05 -9.15
CA SER A 569 0.43 10.79 -10.43
C SER A 569 1.68 10.50 -11.29
N GLN A 570 2.80 10.10 -10.67
CA GLN A 570 4.00 9.66 -11.40
C GLN A 570 3.88 8.23 -11.96
N GLU A 571 3.31 7.29 -11.19
CA GLU A 571 3.00 5.93 -11.69
C GLU A 571 1.91 5.95 -12.76
N TRP A 572 0.99 6.90 -12.64
CA TRP A 572 -0.11 7.11 -13.55
C TRP A 572 0.26 7.96 -14.77
N GLY A 573 1.34 8.74 -14.70
CA GLY A 573 1.73 9.65 -15.77
C GLY A 573 0.73 10.80 -15.99
N GLU A 574 -0.01 11.24 -14.96
CA GLU A 574 -1.13 12.20 -15.04
C GLU A 574 -0.81 13.55 -15.76
N ASN A 575 0.48 13.82 -16.01
CA ASN A 575 0.98 14.97 -16.78
C ASN A 575 1.75 14.60 -18.07
N ALA A 576 1.62 13.39 -18.59
CA ALA A 576 2.27 12.93 -19.82
C ALA A 576 1.49 13.37 -21.08
N ARG A 577 0.98 14.60 -21.09
CA ARG A 577 0.42 15.19 -22.31
C ARG A 577 1.55 15.66 -23.19
N VAL A 578 1.51 15.24 -24.46
CA VAL A 578 2.43 15.75 -25.47
C VAL A 578 2.17 17.27 -25.62
N PRO A 579 3.20 18.13 -25.42
CA PRO A 579 3.01 19.57 -25.57
C PRO A 579 2.70 19.94 -27.03
N ASN A 580 1.75 20.86 -27.21
CA ASN A 580 1.30 21.29 -28.54
C ASN A 580 2.14 22.43 -29.13
N ASP A 581 3.03 23.02 -28.34
CA ASP A 581 3.77 24.25 -28.62
C ASP A 581 5.27 24.04 -28.83
N VAL A 582 5.69 22.79 -29.06
CA VAL A 582 7.09 22.49 -29.37
C VAL A 582 7.41 22.89 -30.82
N PRO A 583 8.44 23.72 -31.06
CA PRO A 583 8.85 24.07 -32.42
C PRO A 583 9.26 22.82 -33.22
N PRO A 584 8.85 22.68 -34.49
CA PRO A 584 9.15 21.49 -35.30
C PRO A 584 10.64 21.12 -35.36
N GLU A 585 11.54 22.10 -35.30
CA GLU A 585 12.99 21.93 -35.29
C GLU A 585 13.54 21.29 -34.01
N GLU A 586 12.82 21.38 -32.90
CA GLU A 586 13.19 20.79 -31.61
C GLU A 586 12.68 19.35 -31.46
N ILE A 587 11.79 18.90 -32.35
CA ILE A 587 11.27 17.54 -32.35
C ILE A 587 12.32 16.59 -32.96
N VAL A 588 12.75 15.61 -32.18
CA VAL A 588 13.68 14.56 -32.61
C VAL A 588 12.92 13.40 -33.24
N PHE A 589 11.83 12.95 -32.61
CA PHE A 589 10.87 12.03 -33.22
C PHE A 589 9.47 12.16 -32.63
N LEU A 590 8.46 11.75 -33.39
CA LEU A 590 7.06 11.66 -32.96
C LEU A 590 6.43 10.39 -33.54
N THR A 591 5.65 9.66 -32.76
CA THR A 591 4.92 8.46 -33.24
C THR A 591 3.53 8.36 -32.62
N ARG A 592 2.62 7.65 -33.30
CA ARG A 592 1.21 7.53 -32.89
C ARG A 592 0.64 6.10 -32.90
N ARG A 593 1.45 5.10 -32.54
CA ARG A 593 1.03 3.70 -32.59
C ARG A 593 1.50 2.95 -31.36
N LEU A 594 0.55 2.36 -30.61
CA LEU A 594 0.83 1.51 -29.44
C LEU A 594 1.69 2.23 -28.38
N VAL A 595 1.45 3.53 -28.22
CA VAL A 595 2.20 4.39 -27.32
C VAL A 595 1.89 4.00 -25.86
N PRO A 596 2.92 3.70 -25.04
CA PRO A 596 2.72 3.52 -23.60
C PRO A 596 2.39 4.88 -22.95
N HIS A 597 1.97 4.88 -21.71
CA HIS A 597 1.75 6.12 -20.97
C HIS A 597 2.93 6.40 -20.03
N GLY A 598 3.58 7.56 -20.14
CA GLY A 598 4.71 7.92 -19.27
C GLY A 598 5.60 9.05 -19.79
N ARG A 599 6.66 9.34 -19.04
CA ARG A 599 7.65 10.35 -19.40
C ARG A 599 9.05 9.92 -18.98
N VAL A 600 10.02 10.14 -19.85
CA VAL A 600 11.45 9.99 -19.54
C VAL A 600 12.12 11.36 -19.70
N SER A 601 12.57 11.92 -18.59
CA SER A 601 13.15 13.25 -18.52
C SER A 601 14.67 13.24 -18.50
N ARG A 602 15.26 14.35 -18.95
CA ARG A 602 16.71 14.60 -18.95
C ARG A 602 17.53 13.44 -19.54
N ILE A 603 17.12 12.93 -20.70
CA ILE A 603 17.85 11.89 -21.41
C ILE A 603 19.15 12.51 -21.93
N ARG A 604 20.28 11.98 -21.45
CA ARG A 604 21.62 12.42 -21.84
C ARG A 604 22.13 11.63 -23.03
N TYR A 605 21.95 10.31 -23.03
CA TYR A 605 22.51 9.45 -24.07
C TYR A 605 21.42 8.78 -24.92
N ILE A 606 21.64 8.76 -26.23
CA ILE A 606 20.88 7.94 -27.17
C ILE A 606 21.84 6.91 -27.77
N VAL A 607 21.55 5.64 -27.58
CA VAL A 607 22.25 4.55 -28.28
C VAL A 607 21.39 4.13 -29.47
N TYR A 608 21.82 4.53 -30.66
CA TYR A 608 21.10 4.34 -31.91
C TYR A 608 21.80 3.31 -32.80
N VAL A 609 21.11 2.20 -33.08
CA VAL A 609 21.52 1.22 -34.09
C VAL A 609 20.84 1.61 -35.40
N ASP A 610 21.62 1.97 -36.42
CA ASP A 610 21.08 2.41 -37.70
C ASP A 610 20.35 1.26 -38.43
N PRO A 611 19.02 1.37 -38.68
CA PRO A 611 18.26 0.31 -39.34
C PRO A 611 18.69 0.02 -40.78
N ALA A 612 19.14 1.05 -41.52
CA ALA A 612 19.56 0.91 -42.91
C ALA A 612 20.95 0.26 -43.03
N GLN A 613 21.85 0.54 -42.09
CA GLN A 613 23.15 -0.13 -42.04
C GLN A 613 23.02 -1.56 -41.53
N TYR A 614 22.15 -1.79 -40.54
CA TYR A 614 21.89 -3.13 -40.01
C TYR A 614 21.29 -4.08 -41.05
N SER A 615 20.31 -3.63 -41.84
CA SER A 615 19.68 -4.48 -42.86
C SER A 615 20.62 -4.89 -43.99
N ARG A 616 21.64 -4.08 -44.27
CA ARG A 616 22.67 -4.34 -45.30
C ARG A 616 23.74 -5.35 -44.85
N LEU A 617 23.82 -5.69 -43.56
CA LEU A 617 24.78 -6.66 -43.05
C LEU A 617 24.44 -8.08 -43.55
N PRO A 618 25.33 -8.75 -44.31
CA PRO A 618 25.13 -10.14 -44.69
C PRO A 618 25.66 -11.12 -43.62
N ASP A 619 26.54 -10.67 -42.73
CA ASP A 619 27.23 -11.54 -41.76
C ASP A 619 26.47 -11.68 -40.44
N TYR A 620 26.10 -12.92 -40.11
CA TYR A 620 25.43 -13.30 -38.86
C TYR A 620 26.30 -13.03 -37.63
N THR A 621 27.62 -13.16 -37.75
CA THR A 621 28.57 -13.01 -36.64
C THR A 621 28.61 -11.56 -36.14
N THR A 622 28.69 -10.61 -37.07
CA THR A 622 28.65 -9.18 -36.79
C THR A 622 27.33 -8.79 -36.12
N ARG A 623 26.18 -9.31 -36.58
CA ARG A 623 24.87 -9.03 -35.94
C ARG A 623 24.81 -9.51 -34.48
N LEU A 624 25.37 -10.69 -34.17
CA LEU A 624 25.49 -11.16 -32.79
C LEU A 624 26.42 -10.28 -31.95
N GLU A 625 27.52 -9.81 -32.52
CA GLU A 625 28.47 -8.96 -31.80
C GLU A 625 27.88 -7.56 -31.53
N LEU A 626 27.09 -7.00 -32.45
CA LEU A 626 26.36 -5.76 -32.18
C LEU A 626 25.46 -5.87 -30.94
N ALA A 627 24.76 -7.00 -30.75
CA ALA A 627 23.97 -7.23 -29.55
C ALA A 627 24.83 -7.27 -28.27
N ARG A 628 26.06 -7.79 -28.33
CA ARG A 628 26.99 -7.79 -27.19
C ARG A 628 27.57 -6.40 -26.91
N VAL A 629 27.79 -5.59 -27.94
CA VAL A 629 28.19 -4.16 -27.77
C VAL A 629 27.09 -3.41 -27.03
N ILE A 630 25.81 -3.65 -27.35
CA ILE A 630 24.68 -3.10 -26.59
C ILE A 630 24.76 -3.48 -25.12
N GLY A 631 24.99 -4.75 -24.79
CA GLY A 631 25.14 -5.19 -23.39
C GLY A 631 26.30 -4.50 -22.67
N ARG A 632 27.44 -4.27 -23.35
CA ARG A 632 28.57 -3.51 -22.81
C ARG A 632 28.24 -2.03 -22.58
N LEU A 633 27.51 -1.39 -23.51
CA LEU A 633 27.03 -0.02 -23.36
C LEU A 633 26.04 0.12 -22.19
N ASN A 634 25.11 -0.82 -22.07
CA ASN A 634 24.15 -0.86 -20.98
C ASN A 634 24.84 -0.87 -19.61
N LYS A 635 25.92 -1.64 -19.46
CA LYS A 635 26.74 -1.65 -18.25
C LYS A 635 27.54 -0.36 -18.08
N ARG A 636 28.12 0.17 -19.16
CA ARG A 636 28.96 1.38 -19.11
C ARG A 636 28.18 2.65 -18.76
N LEU A 637 26.89 2.69 -19.11
CA LEU A 637 25.97 3.79 -18.87
C LEU A 637 25.11 3.58 -17.61
N GLU A 638 25.50 2.66 -16.72
CA GLU A 638 24.86 2.50 -15.43
C GLU A 638 24.89 3.81 -14.62
N GLY A 639 23.74 4.19 -14.07
CA GLY A 639 23.54 5.48 -13.37
C GLY A 639 23.24 6.68 -14.28
N GLU A 640 23.41 6.57 -15.60
CA GLU A 640 23.05 7.63 -16.56
C GLU A 640 21.60 7.47 -17.07
N ASN A 641 20.99 8.56 -17.54
CA ASN A 641 19.69 8.51 -18.21
C ASN A 641 19.88 8.34 -19.72
N PHE A 642 19.60 7.15 -20.23
CA PHE A 642 19.74 6.84 -21.66
C PHE A 642 18.57 6.03 -22.22
N ILE A 643 18.43 6.08 -23.54
CA ILE A 643 17.47 5.28 -24.30
C ILE A 643 18.19 4.45 -25.37
N LEU A 644 17.62 3.30 -25.71
CA LEU A 644 18.06 2.45 -26.81
C LEU A 644 17.11 2.63 -27.98
N MET A 645 17.64 2.75 -29.19
CA MET A 645 16.87 2.88 -30.42
C MET A 645 17.48 1.95 -31.48
N GLY A 646 16.68 1.15 -32.19
CA GLY A 646 17.25 0.29 -33.24
C GLY A 646 16.26 -0.53 -34.04
N PRO A 647 16.72 -1.32 -35.01
CA PRO A 647 15.87 -1.97 -35.99
C PRO A 647 15.06 -3.13 -35.43
N GLY A 648 13.78 -3.17 -35.84
CA GLY A 648 12.90 -4.31 -35.68
C GLY A 648 12.76 -4.79 -34.23
N ARG A 649 12.66 -6.11 -34.07
CA ARG A 649 12.35 -6.77 -32.80
C ARG A 649 13.61 -7.06 -32.00
N TRP A 650 13.70 -6.49 -30.81
CA TRP A 650 14.75 -6.83 -29.85
C TRP A 650 14.34 -8.07 -29.04
N GLY A 651 15.29 -8.88 -28.58
CA GLY A 651 14.97 -10.14 -27.91
C GLY A 651 14.52 -11.28 -28.82
N THR A 652 14.68 -11.13 -30.14
CA THR A 652 14.41 -12.19 -31.12
C THR A 652 15.58 -13.17 -31.25
N SER A 653 15.30 -14.46 -31.45
CA SER A 653 16.32 -15.43 -31.86
C SER A 653 16.70 -15.30 -33.35
N ASN A 654 15.83 -14.67 -34.15
CA ASN A 654 16.06 -14.41 -35.58
C ASN A 654 16.65 -13.01 -35.76
N VAL A 655 17.97 -12.93 -35.94
CA VAL A 655 18.71 -11.67 -36.10
C VAL A 655 18.39 -10.90 -37.40
N GLU A 656 17.63 -11.49 -38.33
CA GLU A 656 17.13 -10.77 -39.51
C GLU A 656 15.95 -9.86 -39.17
N LEU A 657 15.19 -10.19 -38.11
CA LEU A 657 14.04 -9.42 -37.65
C LEU A 657 14.42 -8.31 -36.66
N GLY A 658 15.65 -8.31 -36.14
CA GLY A 658 16.14 -7.33 -35.16
C GLY A 658 17.32 -7.86 -34.34
N LEU A 659 17.54 -7.35 -33.12
CA LEU A 659 18.71 -7.69 -32.31
C LEU A 659 18.44 -8.83 -31.30
N LYS A 660 19.36 -9.79 -31.25
CA LYS A 660 19.37 -10.87 -30.25
C LYS A 660 19.99 -10.39 -28.94
N VAL A 661 19.26 -9.55 -28.22
CA VAL A 661 19.59 -9.14 -26.85
C VAL A 661 18.80 -9.94 -25.84
N THR A 662 19.28 -10.00 -24.61
CA THR A 662 18.54 -10.50 -23.46
C THR A 662 18.25 -9.35 -22.50
N TYR A 663 17.43 -9.60 -21.48
CA TYR A 663 17.20 -8.62 -20.42
C TYR A 663 18.50 -8.03 -19.83
N ALA A 664 19.48 -8.90 -19.53
CA ALA A 664 20.76 -8.50 -18.97
C ALA A 664 21.54 -7.50 -19.85
N ASP A 665 21.22 -7.44 -21.14
CA ASP A 665 21.88 -6.55 -22.09
C ASP A 665 21.26 -5.13 -22.12
N ILE A 666 20.09 -4.90 -21.49
CA ILE A 666 19.35 -3.64 -21.64
C ILE A 666 18.76 -3.06 -20.35
N TYR A 667 18.90 -3.72 -19.19
CA TYR A 667 18.18 -3.39 -17.96
C TYR A 667 18.39 -1.98 -17.37
N ASN A 668 19.45 -1.26 -17.77
CA ASN A 668 19.71 0.11 -17.31
C ASN A 668 19.05 1.19 -18.18
N THR A 669 18.53 0.83 -19.37
CA THR A 669 17.88 1.81 -20.26
C THR A 669 16.54 2.28 -19.70
N ARG A 670 16.12 3.51 -20.05
CA ARG A 670 14.81 4.05 -19.65
C ARG A 670 13.70 3.76 -20.67
N ALA A 671 14.07 3.63 -21.94
CA ALA A 671 13.16 3.30 -23.01
C ALA A 671 13.87 2.49 -24.09
N LEU A 672 13.10 1.63 -24.77
CA LEU A 672 13.55 0.89 -25.94
C LEU A 672 12.65 1.23 -27.12
N ILE A 673 13.21 1.94 -28.10
CA ILE A 673 12.53 2.41 -29.29
C ILE A 673 12.81 1.47 -30.46
N GLU A 674 11.80 0.69 -30.84
CA GLU A 674 11.92 -0.32 -31.90
C GLU A 674 11.49 0.26 -33.24
N ILE A 675 12.44 0.38 -34.16
CA ILE A 675 12.27 1.07 -35.43
C ILE A 675 11.89 0.05 -36.52
N ALA A 676 10.63 0.07 -36.94
CA ALA A 676 10.09 -0.81 -37.96
C ALA A 676 10.06 -0.12 -39.34
N GLN A 677 10.28 -0.90 -40.40
CA GLN A 677 10.29 -0.39 -41.78
C GLN A 677 8.98 -0.69 -42.52
N SER A 678 8.22 -1.71 -42.13
CA SER A 678 6.92 -2.00 -42.77
C SER A 678 5.74 -1.28 -42.09
N PRO A 679 4.85 -0.60 -42.84
CA PRO A 679 3.69 0.13 -42.30
C PRO A 679 2.43 -0.74 -42.06
N THR A 680 2.43 -2.02 -42.44
CA THR A 680 1.25 -2.91 -42.35
C THR A 680 1.01 -3.44 -40.93
N ASP A 681 -0.19 -3.17 -40.40
CA ASP A 681 -0.65 -3.45 -39.02
C ASP A 681 -0.66 -4.95 -38.61
N ASP A 682 -0.49 -5.89 -39.54
CA ASP A 682 -0.74 -7.33 -39.29
C ASP A 682 0.51 -8.20 -39.02
N MET A 683 1.72 -7.66 -39.17
CA MET A 683 2.94 -8.36 -38.76
C MET A 683 3.75 -7.44 -37.85
N LEU A 684 3.62 -7.66 -36.53
CA LEU A 684 4.41 -6.96 -35.52
C LEU A 684 5.90 -7.33 -35.72
N GLU A 685 6.65 -6.45 -36.41
CA GLU A 685 8.12 -6.46 -36.47
C GLU A 685 8.77 -5.96 -35.17
N VAL A 686 7.97 -5.71 -34.12
CA VAL A 686 8.36 -5.14 -32.83
C VAL A 686 8.06 -6.12 -31.70
N SER A 687 8.68 -5.95 -30.54
CA SER A 687 8.55 -6.84 -29.38
C SER A 687 7.18 -6.79 -28.71
N TYR A 688 6.30 -5.88 -29.12
CA TYR A 688 4.93 -5.81 -28.64
C TYR A 688 4.19 -7.12 -28.87
N GLY A 689 3.57 -7.65 -27.81
CA GLY A 689 2.92 -8.96 -27.88
C GLY A 689 3.93 -10.09 -27.97
N THR A 690 5.00 -10.03 -27.17
CA THR A 690 5.98 -11.10 -27.07
C THR A 690 6.44 -11.21 -25.63
N HIS A 691 7.18 -12.26 -25.30
CA HIS A 691 7.76 -12.41 -23.96
C HIS A 691 8.74 -11.31 -23.57
N PHE A 692 9.49 -10.79 -24.55
CA PHE A 692 10.46 -9.74 -24.31
C PHE A 692 9.74 -8.45 -23.88
N PHE A 693 8.49 -8.25 -24.33
CA PHE A 693 7.65 -7.18 -23.79
C PHE A 693 7.36 -7.35 -22.29
N GLN A 694 7.18 -8.59 -21.81
CA GLN A 694 7.03 -8.85 -20.38
C GLN A 694 8.31 -8.45 -19.63
N ASP A 695 9.48 -8.86 -20.13
CA ASP A 695 10.77 -8.49 -19.55
C ASP A 695 10.96 -6.96 -19.49
N LEU A 696 10.59 -6.23 -20.55
CA LEU A 696 10.64 -4.76 -20.59
C LEU A 696 9.72 -4.12 -19.55
N VAL A 697 8.48 -4.62 -19.48
CA VAL A 697 7.47 -4.19 -18.51
C VAL A 697 7.95 -4.41 -17.08
N GLU A 698 8.48 -5.60 -16.77
CA GLU A 698 9.00 -5.94 -15.45
C GLU A 698 10.17 -5.04 -15.04
N SER A 699 10.89 -4.50 -16.03
CA SER A 699 12.09 -3.70 -15.83
C SER A 699 11.83 -2.20 -15.82
N ARG A 700 10.57 -1.75 -15.98
CA ARG A 700 10.20 -0.33 -16.18
C ARG A 700 10.94 0.32 -17.35
N ILE A 701 11.25 -0.46 -18.38
CA ILE A 701 11.74 0.06 -19.65
C ILE A 701 10.50 0.35 -20.48
N TYR A 702 10.32 1.59 -20.94
CA TYR A 702 9.20 1.90 -21.84
C TYR A 702 9.47 1.33 -23.24
N PRO A 703 8.73 0.29 -23.68
CA PRO A 703 8.77 -0.10 -25.08
C PRO A 703 8.05 0.98 -25.90
N LEU A 704 8.59 1.37 -27.04
CA LEU A 704 7.91 2.29 -27.97
C LEU A 704 8.22 1.90 -29.40
N PRO A 705 7.22 1.55 -30.23
CA PRO A 705 7.47 1.24 -31.61
C PRO A 705 7.48 2.53 -32.44
N LEU A 706 8.43 2.65 -33.37
CA LEU A 706 8.61 3.80 -34.25
C LEU A 706 8.57 3.35 -35.71
N TYR A 707 7.52 3.74 -36.42
CA TYR A 707 7.29 3.34 -37.81
C TYR A 707 7.68 4.45 -38.77
N LEU A 708 8.90 4.41 -39.32
CA LEU A 708 9.46 5.51 -40.13
C LEU A 708 8.65 5.86 -41.38
N ASN A 709 7.89 4.90 -41.90
CA ASN A 709 7.07 5.05 -43.12
C ASN A 709 5.60 5.39 -42.83
N ALA A 710 5.22 5.53 -41.55
CA ALA A 710 3.86 5.92 -41.20
C ALA A 710 3.65 7.44 -41.44
N PRO A 711 2.51 7.85 -42.03
CA PRO A 711 2.28 9.24 -42.45
C PRO A 711 2.23 10.25 -41.29
N ASP A 712 2.01 9.77 -40.08
CA ASP A 712 1.87 10.49 -38.82
C ASP A 712 3.13 10.44 -37.95
N THR A 713 4.23 9.87 -38.45
CA THR A 713 5.51 9.77 -37.73
C THR A 713 6.48 10.86 -38.18
N VAL A 714 7.10 11.54 -37.22
CA VAL A 714 8.21 12.48 -37.45
C VAL A 714 9.52 11.80 -37.03
N PHE A 715 10.55 11.88 -37.85
CA PHE A 715 11.88 11.40 -37.51
C PHE A 715 12.95 12.35 -38.06
N ASN A 716 13.63 13.06 -37.18
CA ASN A 716 14.62 14.08 -37.53
C ASN A 716 15.95 13.44 -37.94
N ARG A 717 16.04 12.98 -39.19
CA ARG A 717 17.26 12.36 -39.72
C ARG A 717 18.48 13.27 -39.60
N ALA A 718 18.31 14.58 -39.79
CA ALA A 718 19.41 15.55 -39.71
C ALA A 718 20.05 15.58 -38.31
N PHE A 719 19.25 15.43 -37.25
CA PHE A 719 19.77 15.29 -35.88
C PHE A 719 20.64 14.04 -35.73
N PHE A 720 20.14 12.87 -36.14
CA PHE A 720 20.87 11.61 -36.02
C PHE A 720 22.11 11.57 -36.91
N ASP A 721 22.04 12.11 -38.13
CA ASP A 721 23.16 12.13 -39.08
C ASP A 721 24.25 13.11 -38.63
N GLY A 722 23.87 14.31 -38.16
CA GLY A 722 24.79 15.37 -37.74
C GLY A 722 25.42 15.18 -36.35
N ALA A 723 24.81 14.38 -35.47
CA ALA A 723 25.34 14.12 -34.14
C ALA A 723 26.74 13.48 -34.14
N THR A 724 27.57 13.83 -33.17
CA THR A 724 28.89 13.19 -32.98
C THR A 724 28.71 11.80 -32.36
N ASN A 725 29.43 10.81 -32.86
CA ASN A 725 29.40 9.45 -32.31
C ASN A 725 30.47 9.29 -31.22
N VAL A 726 30.07 9.20 -29.96
CA VAL A 726 30.97 9.03 -28.80
C VAL A 726 31.24 7.57 -28.44
N LEU A 727 30.83 6.60 -29.28
CA LEU A 727 31.05 5.17 -29.03
C LEU A 727 32.53 4.85 -28.74
N GLY A 728 33.45 5.38 -29.56
CA GLY A 728 34.88 5.13 -29.40
C GLY A 728 35.50 5.74 -28.14
N GLU A 729 34.86 6.76 -27.55
CA GLU A 729 35.28 7.35 -26.28
C GLU A 729 34.80 6.52 -25.10
N LEU A 730 33.56 6.01 -25.16
CA LEU A 730 32.96 5.21 -24.10
C LEU A 730 33.47 3.76 -24.08
N LEU A 731 33.64 3.16 -25.26
CA LEU A 731 34.12 1.80 -25.48
C LEU A 731 35.20 1.77 -26.59
N PRO A 732 36.46 2.13 -26.28
CA PRO A 732 37.53 2.19 -27.28
C PRO A 732 37.77 0.87 -28.02
N ALA A 733 37.59 -0.27 -27.35
CA ALA A 733 37.73 -1.61 -27.96
C ALA A 733 36.64 -1.91 -29.01
N ASP A 734 35.51 -1.20 -28.96
CA ASP A 734 34.35 -1.42 -29.83
C ASP A 734 34.22 -0.33 -30.91
N ALA A 735 35.20 0.57 -31.04
CA ALA A 735 35.17 1.69 -31.99
C ALA A 735 34.94 1.25 -33.45
N GLN A 736 35.35 0.03 -33.81
CA GLN A 736 35.11 -0.55 -35.14
C GLN A 736 33.62 -0.71 -35.49
N TYR A 737 32.71 -0.73 -34.50
CA TYR A 737 31.26 -0.85 -34.71
C TYR A 737 30.56 0.50 -34.87
N ALA A 738 31.30 1.62 -34.85
CA ALA A 738 30.78 2.98 -35.06
C ALA A 738 29.96 3.19 -36.36
N PRO A 739 30.20 2.45 -37.47
CA PRO A 739 29.32 2.53 -38.65
C PRO A 739 27.89 2.01 -38.41
N PHE A 740 27.66 1.20 -37.37
CA PHE A 740 26.37 0.57 -37.08
C PHE A 740 25.72 1.12 -35.81
N ILE A 741 26.52 1.42 -34.79
CA ILE A 741 26.07 1.91 -33.49
C ILE A 741 26.57 3.34 -33.31
N LYS A 742 25.62 4.26 -33.11
CA LYS A 742 25.86 5.65 -32.79
C LYS A 742 25.47 5.91 -31.35
N VAL A 743 26.42 6.33 -30.52
CA VAL A 743 26.12 6.83 -29.17
C VAL A 743 26.19 8.35 -29.22
N ILE A 744 25.09 9.00 -28.89
CA ILE A 744 24.96 10.46 -28.94
C ILE A 744 24.90 10.98 -27.50
N ASP A 745 25.84 11.84 -27.12
CA ASP A 745 25.74 12.69 -25.92
C ASP A 745 24.92 13.95 -26.31
N VAL A 746 23.65 13.97 -25.92
CA VAL A 746 22.69 15.00 -26.34
C VAL A 746 23.12 16.40 -25.85
N PRO A 747 23.46 16.61 -24.56
CA PRO A 747 23.98 17.90 -24.09
C PRO A 747 25.23 18.36 -24.83
N ALA A 748 26.20 17.47 -25.06
CA ALA A 748 27.43 17.85 -25.76
C ALA A 748 27.16 18.30 -27.20
N PHE A 749 26.23 17.65 -27.89
CA PHE A 749 25.88 17.99 -29.28
C PHE A 749 24.99 19.24 -29.40
N THR A 750 24.08 19.44 -28.45
CA THR A 750 23.00 20.46 -28.56
C THR A 750 23.27 21.74 -27.78
N GLY A 751 24.45 21.86 -27.15
CA GLY A 751 24.85 23.05 -26.39
C GLY A 751 24.27 23.10 -24.97
N GLY A 752 24.14 21.95 -24.31
CA GLY A 752 23.68 21.82 -22.92
C GLY A 752 22.22 21.39 -22.76
N ARG A 753 21.49 21.18 -23.85
CA ARG A 753 20.09 20.72 -23.84
C ARG A 753 20.00 19.20 -23.64
N TYR A 754 18.89 18.74 -23.10
CA TYR A 754 18.58 17.33 -22.90
C TYR A 754 17.41 16.91 -23.78
N LEU A 755 17.28 15.60 -24.02
CA LEU A 755 16.09 15.05 -24.65
C LEU A 755 15.02 14.73 -23.60
N GLU A 756 13.79 15.14 -23.85
CA GLU A 756 12.61 14.70 -23.12
C GLU A 756 11.80 13.78 -24.03
N LEU A 757 11.35 12.64 -23.49
CA LEU A 757 10.40 11.76 -24.14
C LEU A 757 9.09 11.77 -23.36
N VAL A 758 8.02 12.26 -23.98
CA VAL A 758 6.67 12.26 -23.42
C VAL A 758 5.82 11.29 -24.23
N MET A 759 5.09 10.41 -23.55
CA MET A 759 4.29 9.35 -24.14
C MET A 759 2.87 9.42 -23.58
N ASP A 760 1.94 9.91 -24.39
CA ASP A 760 0.52 10.02 -24.08
C ASP A 760 -0.22 8.79 -24.62
N GLY A 761 -0.35 7.77 -23.78
CA GLY A 761 -1.09 6.56 -24.13
C GLY A 761 -2.61 6.75 -24.33
N GLU A 762 -3.19 7.90 -23.92
CA GLU A 762 -4.62 8.19 -24.13
C GLU A 762 -4.86 8.72 -25.55
N GLN A 763 -4.02 9.66 -26.00
CA GLN A 763 -4.04 10.16 -27.38
C GLN A 763 -3.32 9.22 -28.36
N ASP A 764 -2.68 8.16 -27.84
CA ASP A 764 -1.80 7.25 -28.58
C ASP A 764 -0.71 8.05 -29.31
N GLU A 765 -0.06 9.01 -28.63
CA GLU A 765 0.96 9.91 -29.20
C GLU A 765 2.19 10.02 -28.30
N ALA A 766 3.38 9.81 -28.86
CA ALA A 766 4.65 10.00 -28.16
C ALA A 766 5.53 10.98 -28.94
N MET A 767 6.20 11.87 -28.22
CA MET A 767 7.10 12.87 -28.79
C MET A 767 8.39 12.96 -27.98
N ALA A 768 9.51 12.93 -28.69
CA ALA A 768 10.82 13.20 -28.16
C ALA A 768 11.31 14.56 -28.68
N TYR A 769 11.65 15.47 -27.77
CA TYR A 769 12.04 16.84 -28.11
C TYR A 769 13.13 17.37 -27.20
N LEU A 770 13.88 18.36 -27.68
CA LEU A 770 14.99 18.97 -26.94
C LEU A 770 14.50 20.07 -25.99
N VAL A 771 15.04 20.09 -24.77
CA VAL A 771 14.76 21.09 -23.73
C VAL A 771 16.04 21.55 -23.03
N GLN A 772 16.02 22.74 -22.44
CA GLN A 772 17.14 23.26 -21.65
C GLN A 772 17.32 22.55 -20.31
#